data_AF-A0A1Y5HCY9-F1
#
_entry.id   AF-A0A1Y5HCY9-F1
#
_cell.length_a   1.000
_cell.length_b   1.000
_cell.length_c   1.000
_cell.angle_alpha   90.00
_cell.angle_beta   90.00
_cell.angle_gamma   90.00
#
_symmetry.space_group_name_H-M   'P 1'
#
loop_
_entity.id
_entity.type
_entity.pdbx_description
1 polymer ?
#
loop_
_entity_poly.entity_id
_entity_poly.type
_entity_poly.pdbx_seq_one_letter_code
_entity_poly.pdbx_strand_id
1 'polypeptide(L)'
;MAESKPHEHSLVWMSGSYKARELLLKRAIVREGMSKLTETTVEFQSKNKAEKLEQIVGHTMNLHVQTEGGTDQKFSGLCISVENLGMRDGYGHYIAEVRPWFWLLTRTQDCRVFQNINALDLIKQLFGDHGFSDFRDRTSDSYEEREYCLQYRESDFDFICRLMEEEGIYYYFDSTSDKNAPEKLCICDGISGHSPINGSSTVEFHARDEADRRRKDHIAEWGREEILTRGKVTLNDFDFLSPTADLKVNNQIEKGSHNHKDYEVYDYPGHYRKNSGLGNSQARVRMEAEAIRHKRWRGASSVRSLATGYTFKLKNHPEREANAEYLVVDTNHYLQVAGDFAERETRRRSDKGGKEMRHDLKANNMDFPEEMKGDAYAATFGAIEKQEQFRAPLVTPWPEIAGLHTAIVTGPGGEEIWTNEHGQIKVQFHWDREGQGDEKSSCFVRVVTPWSGKGWGMVAVPRIGQEVVIQFEEGDPDRPICTGMLYNKDTMPPYTYPDDQTQMGFKTNSSKGGGGYNEWMFEDKAGEELMRIQAQKDHQRLVKNKSVVTIGLDEVDAGAHDEDGCESKVVKQHVTETLLEGDHYFTIETGSQEIEIKTDKTQTIEGKHTKTITKDDATTVKEGDMTIDVTAGDIAVDAAAGKIKMTAAVEILLKVGGSSIKIDNSGVTIKGPMIKIEGTAMVEAKAPMTTVKGDGMLTLKGGLTLIN
;
A
#
# COMPACT_ATOMS: atom_id res chain seq x y z
N MET A 1 8.66 -1.09 51.25
CA MET A 1 9.36 -2.25 50.68
C MET A 1 9.80 -3.16 51.82
N ALA A 2 9.69 -4.48 51.65
CA ALA A 2 10.27 -5.43 52.57
C ALA A 2 11.79 -5.48 52.33
N GLU A 3 12.61 -5.26 53.35
CA GLU A 3 14.07 -5.36 53.27
C GLU A 3 14.52 -6.65 53.94
N SER A 4 15.39 -7.39 53.26
CA SER A 4 15.97 -8.66 53.70
C SER A 4 17.49 -8.50 53.75
N LYS A 5 17.98 -8.02 54.91
CA LYS A 5 19.41 -7.98 55.23
C LYS A 5 19.77 -9.15 56.15
N PRO A 6 20.67 -10.05 55.74
CA PRO A 6 21.11 -11.18 56.58
C PRO A 6 21.73 -10.71 57.91
N HIS A 7 22.56 -9.65 57.85
CA HIS A 7 23.26 -9.00 58.96
C HIS A 7 23.43 -7.49 58.72
N GLU A 8 23.62 -6.69 59.77
CA GLU A 8 23.84 -5.23 59.68
C GLU A 8 25.05 -4.82 58.80
N HIS A 9 26.05 -5.69 58.67
CA HIS A 9 27.27 -5.48 57.88
C HIS A 9 27.31 -6.29 56.57
N SER A 10 26.17 -6.75 56.05
CA SER A 10 26.14 -7.56 54.82
C SER A 10 26.52 -6.72 53.60
N LEU A 11 27.47 -7.21 52.80
CA LEU A 11 27.87 -6.55 51.55
C LEU A 11 26.78 -6.61 50.48
N VAL A 12 25.97 -7.67 50.48
CA VAL A 12 24.89 -7.92 49.53
C VAL A 12 23.60 -8.25 50.27
N TRP A 13 22.47 -7.77 49.76
CA TRP A 13 21.15 -8.05 50.33
C TRP A 13 20.06 -7.89 49.27
N MET A 14 18.82 -8.24 49.61
CA MET A 14 17.68 -8.04 48.72
C MET A 14 16.56 -7.26 49.39
N SER A 15 15.75 -6.57 48.58
CA SER A 15 14.53 -5.92 49.02
C SER A 15 13.46 -6.01 47.93
N GLY A 16 12.22 -5.64 48.22
CA GLY A 16 11.19 -5.65 47.19
C GLY A 16 9.81 -5.20 47.64
N SER A 17 8.86 -5.25 46.72
CA SER A 17 7.44 -4.99 46.98
C SER A 17 6.65 -6.26 47.31
N TYR A 18 7.30 -7.43 47.33
CA TYR A 18 6.70 -8.71 47.72
C TYR A 18 6.12 -8.67 49.15
N LYS A 19 5.08 -9.48 49.37
CA LYS A 19 4.36 -9.55 50.65
C LYS A 19 4.97 -10.55 51.63
N ALA A 20 5.76 -11.50 51.12
CA ALA A 20 6.50 -12.45 51.93
C ALA A 20 7.49 -11.71 52.86
N ARG A 21 7.63 -12.19 54.10
CA ARG A 21 8.49 -11.57 55.11
C ARG A 21 9.61 -12.53 55.50
N GLU A 22 10.67 -11.98 56.08
CA GLU A 22 11.80 -12.79 56.58
C GLU A 22 12.46 -13.66 55.51
N LEU A 23 12.43 -13.21 54.26
CA LEU A 23 13.26 -13.78 53.22
C LEU A 23 14.74 -13.51 53.56
N LEU A 24 15.65 -14.32 53.05
CA LEU A 24 17.09 -14.22 53.25
C LEU A 24 17.80 -14.51 51.91
N LEU A 25 18.47 -13.51 51.35
CA LEU A 25 19.29 -13.70 50.14
C LEU A 25 20.38 -14.75 50.44
N LYS A 26 20.59 -15.69 49.51
CA LYS A 26 21.72 -16.62 49.56
C LYS A 26 22.79 -16.21 48.55
N ARG A 27 22.38 -16.13 47.28
CA ARG A 27 23.23 -15.70 46.16
C ARG A 27 22.40 -15.30 44.96
N ALA A 28 22.98 -14.55 44.04
CA ALA A 28 22.32 -14.13 42.82
C ALA A 28 23.31 -13.95 41.67
N ILE A 29 22.81 -14.13 40.44
CA ILE A 29 23.52 -13.79 39.21
C ILE A 29 22.70 -12.75 38.48
N VAL A 30 23.33 -11.62 38.12
CA VAL A 30 22.73 -10.57 37.28
C VAL A 30 23.51 -10.53 35.97
N ARG A 31 22.82 -10.67 34.84
CA ARG A 31 23.40 -10.62 33.50
C ARG A 31 22.85 -9.40 32.78
N GLU A 32 23.70 -8.42 32.55
CA GLU A 32 23.41 -7.19 31.82
C GLU A 32 24.07 -7.20 30.44
N GLY A 33 23.48 -6.53 29.46
CA GLY A 33 24.04 -6.38 28.13
C GLY A 33 23.44 -5.20 27.39
N MET A 34 24.25 -4.55 26.55
CA MET A 34 23.77 -3.50 25.65
C MET A 34 22.73 -4.09 24.70
N SER A 35 21.57 -3.44 24.61
CA SER A 35 20.39 -3.92 23.89
C SER A 35 19.97 -5.35 24.26
N LYS A 36 20.11 -5.71 25.54
CA LYS A 36 19.60 -6.97 26.08
C LYS A 36 18.79 -6.72 27.33
N LEU A 37 17.73 -7.50 27.52
CA LEU A 37 16.99 -7.52 28.78
C LEU A 37 17.89 -8.04 29.90
N THR A 38 17.98 -7.30 31.01
CA THR A 38 18.72 -7.76 32.19
C THR A 38 18.08 -9.03 32.74
N GLU A 39 18.91 -10.06 32.93
CA GLU A 39 18.48 -11.34 33.47
C GLU A 39 19.01 -11.54 34.89
N THR A 40 18.12 -11.53 35.87
CA THR A 40 18.50 -11.71 37.26
C THR A 40 17.95 -13.04 37.77
N THR A 41 18.82 -13.87 38.34
CA THR A 41 18.45 -15.13 39.01
C THR A 41 18.80 -15.01 40.48
N VAL A 42 17.83 -15.22 41.38
CA VAL A 42 17.99 -15.01 42.84
C VAL A 42 17.69 -16.30 43.59
N GLU A 43 18.68 -16.84 44.30
CA GLU A 43 18.49 -17.94 45.25
C GLU A 43 18.35 -17.36 46.66
N PHE A 44 17.26 -17.71 47.35
CA PHE A 44 16.94 -17.19 48.67
C PHE A 44 16.23 -18.22 49.55
N GLN A 45 16.19 -17.94 50.84
CA GLN A 45 15.51 -18.74 51.84
C GLN A 45 14.39 -17.94 52.51
N SER A 46 13.41 -18.64 53.11
CA SER A 46 12.44 -18.01 54.01
C SER A 46 12.35 -18.78 55.33
N LYS A 47 12.20 -18.03 56.43
CA LYS A 47 11.85 -18.60 57.75
C LYS A 47 10.47 -19.23 57.73
N ASN A 48 9.55 -18.72 56.91
CA ASN A 48 8.28 -19.37 56.67
C ASN A 48 8.49 -20.56 55.71
N LYS A 49 8.22 -21.75 56.23
CA LYS A 49 8.45 -23.02 55.54
C LYS A 49 7.43 -23.30 54.42
N ALA A 50 6.35 -22.53 54.36
CA ALA A 50 5.28 -22.69 53.37
C ALA A 50 4.90 -21.31 52.82
N GLU A 51 5.85 -20.62 52.16
CA GLU A 51 5.54 -19.36 51.50
C GLU A 51 4.58 -19.57 50.34
N LYS A 52 3.62 -18.65 50.21
CA LYS A 52 2.74 -18.61 49.06
C LYS A 52 3.47 -17.92 47.92
N LEU A 53 3.76 -18.65 46.85
CA LEU A 53 4.53 -18.14 45.71
C LEU A 53 3.92 -16.89 45.06
N GLU A 54 2.59 -16.78 45.06
CA GLU A 54 1.81 -15.59 44.62
C GLU A 54 2.15 -14.30 45.38
N GLN A 55 2.78 -14.40 46.57
CA GLN A 55 3.23 -13.25 47.35
C GLN A 55 4.59 -12.70 46.89
N ILE A 56 5.26 -13.42 45.98
CA ILE A 56 6.61 -13.14 45.49
C ILE A 56 6.57 -12.85 43.99
N VAL A 57 5.98 -13.75 43.18
CA VAL A 57 5.83 -13.53 41.73
C VAL A 57 4.95 -12.30 41.47
N GLY A 58 5.25 -11.57 40.39
CA GLY A 58 4.58 -10.33 40.03
C GLY A 58 4.91 -9.12 40.91
N HIS A 59 5.85 -9.25 41.85
CA HIS A 59 6.32 -8.15 42.68
C HIS A 59 7.77 -7.80 42.34
N THR A 60 8.16 -6.55 42.62
CA THR A 60 9.52 -6.06 42.40
C THR A 60 10.49 -6.71 43.37
N MET A 61 11.63 -7.16 42.86
CA MET A 61 12.79 -7.61 43.62
C MET A 61 14.00 -6.74 43.25
N ASN A 62 14.72 -6.29 44.26
CA ASN A 62 15.90 -5.47 44.16
C ASN A 62 17.06 -6.19 44.82
N LEU A 63 18.17 -6.34 44.11
CA LEU A 63 19.44 -6.78 44.67
C LEU A 63 20.31 -5.57 44.91
N HIS A 64 21.01 -5.55 46.03
CA HIS A 64 21.88 -4.45 46.42
C HIS A 64 23.28 -4.98 46.69
N VAL A 65 24.28 -4.23 46.27
CA VAL A 65 25.68 -4.42 46.64
C VAL A 65 26.25 -3.10 47.16
N GLN A 66 26.83 -3.14 48.35
CA GLN A 66 27.51 -1.98 48.92
C GLN A 66 28.87 -1.79 48.23
N THR A 67 29.07 -0.61 47.64
CA THR A 67 30.33 -0.22 46.98
C THR A 67 31.39 0.23 47.98
N GLU A 68 32.67 0.31 47.56
CA GLU A 68 33.77 0.79 48.42
C GLU A 68 33.54 2.22 48.96
N GLY A 69 32.82 3.06 48.20
CA GLY A 69 32.49 4.44 48.59
C GLY A 69 31.35 4.57 49.61
N GLY A 70 30.76 3.45 50.05
CA GLY A 70 29.64 3.44 51.01
C GLY A 70 28.27 3.74 50.40
N THR A 71 28.19 3.86 49.06
CA THR A 71 26.92 3.91 48.32
C THR A 71 26.49 2.49 47.89
N ASP A 72 25.24 2.34 47.47
CA ASP A 72 24.69 1.05 47.04
C ASP A 72 24.54 1.04 45.50
N GLN A 73 25.03 0.01 44.82
CA GLN A 73 24.59 -0.33 43.47
C GLN A 73 23.39 -1.27 43.57
N LYS A 74 22.38 -1.06 42.72
CA LYS A 74 21.11 -1.76 42.79
C LYS A 74 20.70 -2.29 41.43
N PHE A 75 20.28 -3.54 41.41
CA PHE A 75 19.67 -4.19 40.25
C PHE A 75 18.20 -4.46 40.57
N SER A 76 17.28 -3.92 39.76
CA SER A 76 15.86 -3.98 40.08
C SER A 76 15.09 -4.68 38.98
N GLY A 77 14.04 -5.41 39.32
CA GLY A 77 13.15 -5.95 38.31
C GLY A 77 11.90 -6.58 38.89
N LEU A 78 11.02 -6.98 38.00
CA LEU A 78 9.82 -7.75 38.31
C LEU A 78 10.20 -9.23 38.45
N CYS A 79 9.75 -9.88 39.54
CA CYS A 79 9.82 -11.32 39.67
C CYS A 79 8.81 -11.98 38.72
N ILE A 80 9.32 -12.61 37.66
CA ILE A 80 8.50 -13.24 36.60
C ILE A 80 8.26 -14.73 36.87
N SER A 81 9.12 -15.35 37.68
CA SER A 81 9.00 -16.76 38.07
C SER A 81 9.60 -16.97 39.45
N VAL A 82 9.01 -17.87 40.24
CA VAL A 82 9.56 -18.33 41.51
C VAL A 82 9.27 -19.82 41.68
N GLU A 83 10.29 -20.58 42.05
CA GLU A 83 10.22 -22.02 42.27
C GLU A 83 10.56 -22.35 43.73
N ASN A 84 9.83 -23.30 44.31
CA ASN A 84 10.12 -23.87 45.63
C ASN A 84 10.98 -25.12 45.48
N LEU A 85 12.23 -25.05 45.95
CA LEU A 85 13.22 -26.13 45.91
C LEU A 85 13.14 -27.06 47.15
N GLY A 86 12.09 -26.93 47.95
CA GLY A 86 11.85 -27.68 49.17
C GLY A 86 12.44 -27.00 50.41
N MET A 87 12.86 -27.81 51.38
CA MET A 87 13.38 -27.32 52.66
C MET A 87 14.88 -27.57 52.76
N ARG A 88 15.65 -26.55 53.17
CA ARG A 88 17.09 -26.67 53.44
C ARG A 88 17.47 -25.95 54.72
N ASP A 89 18.26 -26.62 55.55
CA ASP A 89 18.80 -26.08 56.80
C ASP A 89 17.74 -25.46 57.74
N GLY A 90 16.51 -25.97 57.69
CA GLY A 90 15.38 -25.50 58.49
C GLY A 90 14.53 -24.37 57.87
N TYR A 91 14.90 -23.89 56.68
CA TYR A 91 14.23 -22.83 55.93
C TYR A 91 13.54 -23.38 54.68
N GLY A 92 12.50 -22.69 54.19
CA GLY A 92 12.01 -22.90 52.83
C GLY A 92 13.04 -22.35 51.85
N HIS A 93 13.30 -23.05 50.74
CA HIS A 93 14.34 -22.71 49.78
C HIS A 93 13.73 -22.41 48.42
N TYR A 94 14.11 -21.28 47.82
CA TYR A 94 13.46 -20.77 46.62
C TYR A 94 14.48 -20.21 45.63
N ILE A 95 14.09 -20.23 44.36
CA ILE A 95 14.78 -19.52 43.29
C ILE A 95 13.77 -18.65 42.54
N ALA A 96 14.14 -17.40 42.26
CA ALA A 96 13.32 -16.48 41.47
C ALA A 96 14.07 -16.00 40.22
N GLU A 97 13.32 -15.83 39.14
CA GLU A 97 13.76 -15.13 37.94
C GLU A 97 13.16 -13.74 37.91
N VAL A 98 14.02 -12.76 37.69
CA VAL A 98 13.69 -11.34 37.75
C VAL A 98 14.11 -10.70 36.42
N ARG A 99 13.24 -9.85 35.87
CA ARG A 99 13.44 -9.14 34.59
C ARG A 99 13.01 -7.68 34.71
N PRO A 100 13.56 -6.75 33.90
CA PRO A 100 13.13 -5.36 33.90
C PRO A 100 11.69 -5.23 33.38
N TRP A 101 11.03 -4.10 33.64
CA TRP A 101 9.65 -3.85 33.17
C TRP A 101 9.52 -4.00 31.65
N PHE A 102 10.58 -3.67 30.89
CA PHE A 102 10.62 -3.76 29.44
C PHE A 102 10.38 -5.20 28.92
N TRP A 103 10.66 -6.23 29.73
CA TRP A 103 10.32 -7.62 29.40
C TRP A 103 8.82 -7.87 29.29
N LEU A 104 7.97 -7.10 29.98
CA LEU A 104 6.51 -7.25 29.91
C LEU A 104 5.98 -7.04 28.49
N LEU A 105 6.67 -6.25 27.67
CA LEU A 105 6.31 -6.02 26.27
C LEU A 105 6.53 -7.26 25.39
N THR A 106 7.20 -8.31 25.90
CA THR A 106 7.26 -9.63 25.24
C THR A 106 6.00 -10.47 25.47
N ARG A 107 5.10 -10.05 26.37
CA ARG A 107 3.87 -10.78 26.76
C ARG A 107 2.64 -10.31 26.00
N THR A 108 2.82 -9.36 25.09
CA THR A 108 1.81 -8.73 24.24
C THR A 108 2.24 -8.91 22.79
N GLN A 109 1.28 -8.96 21.88
CA GLN A 109 1.48 -9.10 20.45
C GLN A 109 0.30 -8.45 19.74
N ASP A 110 0.57 -7.68 18.68
CA ASP A 110 -0.48 -6.92 17.98
C ASP A 110 -0.25 -6.81 16.47
N CYS A 111 -1.26 -6.28 15.78
CA CYS A 111 -1.18 -5.75 14.42
C CYS A 111 -1.69 -4.30 14.41
N ARG A 112 -0.79 -3.33 14.27
CA ARG A 112 -1.09 -1.89 14.40
C ARG A 112 -0.48 -1.09 13.26
N VAL A 113 -1.16 -0.02 12.88
CA VAL A 113 -0.74 0.90 11.81
C VAL A 113 -0.28 2.21 12.42
N PHE A 114 0.98 2.59 12.17
CA PHE A 114 1.55 3.87 12.55
C PHE A 114 1.84 4.69 11.29
N GLN A 115 1.53 5.98 11.34
CA GLN A 115 1.64 6.90 10.20
C GLN A 115 2.19 8.24 10.64
N ASN A 116 3.06 8.81 9.81
CA ASN A 116 3.65 10.14 9.98
C ASN A 116 4.27 10.32 11.38
N ILE A 117 5.07 9.34 11.80
CA ILE A 117 5.75 9.32 13.09
C ILE A 117 7.17 8.79 12.92
N ASN A 118 8.14 9.37 13.63
CA ASN A 118 9.50 8.83 13.64
C ASN A 118 9.62 7.67 14.64
N ALA A 119 10.65 6.83 14.48
CA ALA A 119 10.82 5.63 15.28
C ALA A 119 10.91 5.90 16.80
N LEU A 120 11.63 6.95 17.22
CA LEU A 120 11.81 7.25 18.64
C LEU A 120 10.50 7.68 19.31
N ASP A 121 9.70 8.53 18.66
CA ASP A 121 8.41 8.97 19.18
C ASP A 121 7.39 7.82 19.19
N LEU A 122 7.43 6.94 18.18
CA LEU A 122 6.63 5.71 18.15
C LEU A 122 6.96 4.80 19.34
N ILE A 123 8.25 4.57 19.61
CA ILE A 123 8.69 3.78 20.76
C ILE A 123 8.18 4.38 22.08
N LYS A 124 8.28 5.71 22.23
CA LYS A 124 7.77 6.42 23.42
C LYS A 124 6.25 6.31 23.55
N GLN A 125 5.52 6.39 22.43
CA GLN A 125 4.08 6.19 22.41
C GLN A 125 3.73 4.78 22.90
N LEU A 126 4.41 3.74 22.42
CA LEU A 126 4.18 2.36 22.86
C LEU A 126 4.44 2.18 24.37
N PHE A 127 5.48 2.82 24.91
CA PHE A 127 5.70 2.82 26.36
C PHE A 127 4.53 3.46 27.10
N GLY A 128 4.04 4.60 26.62
CA GLY A 128 2.88 5.30 27.17
C GLY A 128 1.59 4.49 27.13
N ASP A 129 1.30 3.81 26.02
CA ASP A 129 0.11 2.96 25.81
C ASP A 129 0.04 1.84 26.87
N HIS A 130 1.19 1.29 27.27
CA HIS A 130 1.29 0.28 28.33
C HIS A 130 1.48 0.85 29.75
N GLY A 131 1.45 2.18 29.90
CA GLY A 131 1.57 2.86 31.19
C GLY A 131 3.00 2.91 31.77
N PHE A 132 4.02 2.72 30.95
CA PHE A 132 5.43 2.79 31.37
C PHE A 132 6.03 4.17 31.16
N SER A 133 6.63 4.71 32.23
CA SER A 133 7.34 6.00 32.22
C SER A 133 8.79 5.91 32.73
N ASP A 134 9.24 4.71 33.09
CA ASP A 134 10.55 4.46 33.69
C ASP A 134 11.65 4.30 32.63
N PHE A 135 11.81 5.35 31.81
CA PHE A 135 12.88 5.45 30.82
C PHE A 135 13.52 6.85 30.80
N ARG A 136 14.69 6.95 30.17
CA ARG A 136 15.40 8.20 29.89
C ARG A 136 15.84 8.21 28.43
N ASP A 137 15.44 9.26 27.73
CA ASP A 137 15.96 9.56 26.41
C ASP A 137 17.32 10.26 26.54
N ARG A 138 18.36 9.65 25.98
CA ARG A 138 19.71 10.19 25.85
C ARG A 138 20.19 10.13 24.40
N THR A 139 19.25 10.12 23.46
CA THR A 139 19.54 10.23 22.04
C THR A 139 19.99 11.65 21.70
N SER A 140 20.76 11.77 20.62
CA SER A 140 21.33 13.04 20.13
C SER A 140 21.17 13.23 18.62
N ASP A 141 20.90 12.15 17.88
CA ASP A 141 20.57 12.17 16.46
C ASP A 141 19.11 12.59 16.22
N SER A 142 18.80 12.88 14.95
CA SER A 142 17.45 13.13 14.45
C SER A 142 16.98 11.96 13.59
N TYR A 143 15.74 11.53 13.79
CA TYR A 143 15.14 10.38 13.10
C TYR A 143 14.12 10.84 12.06
N GLU A 144 14.15 10.23 10.87
CA GLU A 144 13.21 10.57 9.80
C GLU A 144 11.79 10.10 10.15
N GLU A 145 10.80 10.90 9.75
CA GLU A 145 9.39 10.55 9.91
C GLU A 145 9.01 9.45 8.91
N ARG A 146 8.40 8.38 9.42
CA ARG A 146 7.90 7.28 8.60
C ARG A 146 6.48 7.60 8.16
N GLU A 147 6.26 7.64 6.86
CA GLU A 147 4.92 7.80 6.29
C GLU A 147 4.01 6.65 6.70
N TYR A 148 4.56 5.43 6.76
CA TYR A 148 3.85 4.21 7.07
C TYR A 148 4.78 3.21 7.78
N CYS A 149 4.33 2.66 8.91
CA CYS A 149 5.05 1.60 9.62
C CYS A 149 4.05 0.69 10.35
N LEU A 150 4.15 -0.61 10.13
CA LEU A 150 3.27 -1.63 10.69
C LEU A 150 3.99 -2.40 11.76
N GLN A 151 3.33 -2.55 12.91
CA GLN A 151 3.57 -3.70 13.77
C GLN A 151 2.72 -4.84 13.21
N TYR A 152 3.32 -5.98 12.87
CA TYR A 152 2.55 -7.10 12.30
C TYR A 152 2.92 -8.44 12.93
N ARG A 153 2.01 -8.98 13.75
CA ARG A 153 2.12 -10.32 14.39
C ARG A 153 3.42 -10.52 15.17
N GLU A 154 3.95 -9.44 15.72
CA GLU A 154 5.17 -9.41 16.52
C GLU A 154 4.88 -8.81 17.89
N SER A 155 5.70 -9.13 18.90
CA SER A 155 5.52 -8.57 20.23
C SER A 155 5.84 -7.07 20.24
N ASP A 156 5.29 -6.32 21.18
CA ASP A 156 5.64 -4.89 21.31
C ASP A 156 7.14 -4.73 21.59
N PHE A 157 7.76 -5.69 22.28
CA PHE A 157 9.20 -5.73 22.49
C PHE A 157 9.97 -5.91 21.17
N ASP A 158 9.60 -6.90 20.35
CA ASP A 158 10.30 -7.16 19.07
C ASP A 158 10.14 -5.99 18.12
N PHE A 159 8.94 -5.40 18.05
CA PHE A 159 8.69 -4.22 17.22
C PHE A 159 9.58 -3.03 17.61
N ILE A 160 9.69 -2.75 18.91
CA ILE A 160 10.57 -1.70 19.43
C ILE A 160 12.04 -2.03 19.14
N CYS A 161 12.46 -3.29 19.36
CA CYS A 161 13.84 -3.69 19.14
C CYS A 161 14.26 -3.59 17.67
N ARG A 162 13.44 -4.03 16.71
CA ARG A 162 13.80 -3.89 15.28
C ARG A 162 13.87 -2.43 14.83
N LEU A 163 12.98 -1.57 15.35
CA LEU A 163 13.03 -0.13 15.07
C LEU A 163 14.29 0.50 15.66
N MET A 164 14.64 0.14 16.90
CA MET A 164 15.87 0.60 17.52
C MET A 164 17.11 0.15 16.73
N GLU A 165 17.17 -1.12 16.36
CA GLU A 165 18.28 -1.71 15.60
C GLU A 165 18.45 -1.06 14.21
N GLU A 166 17.36 -0.78 13.51
CA GLU A 166 17.38 -0.13 12.19
C GLU A 166 17.88 1.32 12.24
N GLU A 167 17.46 2.08 13.25
CA GLU A 167 17.83 3.48 13.47
C GLU A 167 19.18 3.64 14.19
N GLY A 168 19.77 2.55 14.66
CA GLY A 168 21.01 2.56 15.43
C GLY A 168 20.84 3.01 16.88
N ILE A 169 19.60 3.04 17.36
CA ILE A 169 19.25 3.23 18.76
C ILE A 169 19.54 1.92 19.52
N TYR A 170 19.99 2.06 20.74
CA TYR A 170 20.21 0.94 21.65
C TYR A 170 19.81 1.33 23.07
N TYR A 171 19.78 0.36 23.97
CA TYR A 171 19.40 0.60 25.36
C TYR A 171 20.28 -0.13 26.36
N TYR A 172 20.26 0.37 27.60
CA TYR A 172 20.77 -0.30 28.80
C TYR A 172 19.91 0.10 30.01
N PHE A 173 20.11 -0.52 31.16
CA PHE A 173 19.36 -0.23 32.37
C PHE A 173 20.22 0.54 33.39
N ASP A 174 19.68 1.63 33.94
CA ASP A 174 20.37 2.45 34.93
C ASP A 174 20.35 1.79 36.32
N SER A 175 21.39 1.00 36.60
CA SER A 175 21.65 0.38 37.91
C SER A 175 22.34 1.30 38.93
N THR A 176 22.58 2.57 38.57
CA THR A 176 23.28 3.57 39.39
C THR A 176 22.37 4.57 40.10
N SER A 177 21.06 4.47 39.87
CA SER A 177 20.04 5.37 40.42
C SER A 177 19.87 5.26 41.95
N ASP A 178 19.23 6.28 42.55
CA ASP A 178 18.89 6.33 43.99
C ASP A 178 18.35 4.97 44.48
N LYS A 179 18.80 4.55 45.67
CA LYS A 179 18.37 3.33 46.37
C LYS A 179 16.87 3.09 46.30
N ASN A 180 16.04 4.13 46.30
CA ASN A 180 14.58 4.01 46.26
C ASN A 180 13.92 4.23 44.88
N ALA A 181 14.66 4.68 43.86
CA ALA A 181 14.09 4.93 42.53
C ALA A 181 13.85 3.63 41.73
N PRO A 182 12.84 3.54 40.86
CA PRO A 182 12.76 2.44 39.90
C PRO A 182 13.95 2.47 38.95
N GLU A 183 14.41 1.29 38.53
CA GLU A 183 15.40 1.17 37.46
C GLU A 183 14.82 1.74 36.16
N LYS A 184 15.63 2.52 35.44
CA LYS A 184 15.21 3.20 34.22
C LYS A 184 15.88 2.60 33.00
N LEU A 185 15.12 2.42 31.93
CA LEU A 185 15.64 2.12 30.60
C LEU A 185 16.31 3.39 30.03
N CYS A 186 17.61 3.37 29.77
CA CYS A 186 18.32 4.43 29.07
C CYS A 186 18.35 4.12 27.58
N ILE A 187 17.76 4.99 26.76
CA ILE A 187 17.75 4.91 25.30
C ILE A 187 18.85 5.82 24.78
N CYS A 188 19.72 5.33 23.91
CA CYS A 188 20.93 6.01 23.45
C CYS A 188 21.20 5.73 21.98
N ASP A 189 21.93 6.64 21.33
CA ASP A 189 22.41 6.50 19.94
C ASP A 189 23.88 6.92 19.79
N GLY A 190 24.58 7.14 20.89
CA GLY A 190 25.88 7.78 20.86
C GLY A 190 26.61 7.72 22.19
N ILE A 191 27.92 7.96 22.10
CA ILE A 191 28.84 8.01 23.23
C ILE A 191 28.40 9.00 24.33
N SER A 192 27.72 10.09 23.94
CA SER A 192 27.18 11.13 24.85
C SER A 192 26.12 10.60 25.81
N GLY A 193 25.45 9.49 25.46
CA GLY A 193 24.44 8.84 26.31
C GLY A 193 25.00 8.07 27.51
N HIS A 194 26.32 7.92 27.59
CA HIS A 194 27.00 7.12 28.62
C HIS A 194 27.62 7.97 29.72
N SER A 195 27.60 7.44 30.95
CA SER A 195 28.17 8.10 32.12
C SER A 195 29.29 7.26 32.73
N PRO A 196 30.25 7.85 33.46
CA PRO A 196 31.23 7.07 34.22
C PRO A 196 30.56 6.23 35.31
N ILE A 197 31.15 5.07 35.65
CA ILE A 197 30.71 4.27 36.80
C ILE A 197 30.66 5.10 38.07
N ASN A 198 29.75 4.75 38.99
CA ASN A 198 29.63 5.42 40.28
C ASN A 198 30.91 5.27 41.12
N GLY A 199 31.27 6.32 41.86
CA GLY A 199 32.50 6.34 42.66
C GLY A 199 33.74 6.68 41.83
N SER A 200 34.85 5.96 42.06
CA SER A 200 36.07 6.16 41.28
C SER A 200 35.94 5.52 39.91
N SER A 201 35.79 6.35 38.87
CA SER A 201 35.79 5.88 37.47
C SER A 201 37.17 5.53 36.94
N THR A 202 38.24 5.82 37.69
CA THR A 202 39.57 5.28 37.43
C THR A 202 39.75 3.99 38.22
N VAL A 203 39.95 2.88 37.50
CA VAL A 203 40.08 1.53 38.05
C VAL A 203 41.50 1.03 37.83
N GLU A 204 42.10 0.47 38.86
CA GLU A 204 43.44 -0.13 38.77
C GLU A 204 43.35 -1.57 38.27
N PHE A 205 44.28 -1.92 37.39
CA PHE A 205 44.61 -3.30 37.09
C PHE A 205 45.55 -3.86 38.16
N HIS A 206 45.24 -5.04 38.67
CA HIS A 206 46.10 -5.77 39.59
C HIS A 206 45.97 -7.27 39.31
N ALA A 207 47.01 -7.89 38.76
CA ALA A 207 46.96 -9.30 38.40
C ALA A 207 46.74 -10.20 39.63
N ARG A 208 46.04 -11.33 39.42
CA ARG A 208 45.91 -12.40 40.41
C ARG A 208 47.24 -13.14 40.55
N ASP A 209 48.06 -12.75 41.52
CA ASP A 209 49.32 -13.44 41.86
C ASP A 209 49.38 -13.78 43.37
N GLU A 210 50.42 -14.47 43.83
CA GLU A 210 50.58 -14.82 45.26
C GLU A 210 50.69 -13.58 46.18
N ALA A 211 50.91 -12.39 45.62
CA ALA A 211 50.94 -11.12 46.32
C ALA A 211 49.57 -10.40 46.35
N ASP A 212 48.52 -11.02 45.80
CA ASP A 212 47.14 -10.53 45.84
C ASP A 212 46.56 -10.56 47.27
N ARG A 213 47.01 -9.59 48.05
CA ARG A 213 46.57 -9.30 49.42
C ARG A 213 45.78 -7.98 49.48
N ARG A 214 45.46 -7.38 48.33
CA ARG A 214 44.79 -6.07 48.28
C ARG A 214 43.31 -6.22 48.63
N ARG A 215 42.84 -5.37 49.55
CA ARG A 215 41.44 -5.30 50.00
C ARG A 215 40.56 -4.34 49.19
N LYS A 216 41.05 -3.82 48.05
CA LYS A 216 40.34 -2.80 47.25
C LYS A 216 39.82 -3.38 45.95
N ASP A 217 38.74 -2.79 45.47
CA ASP A 217 38.10 -3.12 44.21
C ASP A 217 39.08 -2.87 43.04
N HIS A 218 39.28 -3.87 42.17
CA HIS A 218 40.23 -3.80 41.05
C HIS A 218 39.80 -4.72 39.88
N ILE A 219 40.38 -4.49 38.71
CA ILE A 219 40.29 -5.42 37.57
C ILE A 219 41.48 -6.37 37.65
N ALA A 220 41.19 -7.66 37.71
CA ALA A 220 42.18 -8.70 37.98
C ALA A 220 42.65 -9.43 36.72
N GLU A 221 41.77 -9.53 35.73
CA GLU A 221 42.06 -10.09 34.41
C GLU A 221 41.56 -9.11 33.34
N TRP A 222 42.35 -8.93 32.29
CA TRP A 222 42.04 -8.04 31.18
C TRP A 222 42.60 -8.63 29.88
N GLY A 223 41.70 -9.16 29.05
CA GLY A 223 42.03 -9.77 27.77
C GLY A 223 41.50 -8.94 26.60
N ARG A 224 42.23 -8.94 25.49
CA ARG A 224 41.81 -8.37 24.21
C ARG A 224 41.46 -9.49 23.23
N GLU A 225 40.38 -9.29 22.49
CA GLU A 225 39.93 -10.14 21.39
C GLU A 225 39.87 -9.31 20.11
N GLU A 226 40.36 -9.88 19.00
CA GLU A 226 40.17 -9.34 17.66
C GLU A 226 39.53 -10.40 16.76
N ILE A 227 38.49 -10.03 16.02
CA ILE A 227 37.79 -10.90 15.08
C ILE A 227 37.73 -10.26 13.69
N LEU A 228 37.64 -11.11 12.66
CA LEU A 228 37.39 -10.67 11.29
C LEU A 228 35.92 -10.24 11.16
N THR A 229 35.70 -9.02 10.68
CA THR A 229 34.37 -8.46 10.37
C THR A 229 34.29 -8.11 8.89
N ARG A 230 33.08 -7.83 8.40
CA ARG A 230 32.93 -7.20 7.07
C ARG A 230 33.53 -5.79 7.08
N GLY A 231 33.87 -5.29 5.90
CA GLY A 231 34.46 -3.96 5.70
C GLY A 231 33.53 -2.95 5.02
N LYS A 232 32.47 -3.43 4.37
CA LYS A 232 31.57 -2.60 3.58
C LYS A 232 30.13 -3.12 3.61
N VAL A 233 29.17 -2.21 3.77
CA VAL A 233 27.74 -2.45 3.59
C VAL A 233 27.26 -1.58 2.44
N THR A 234 26.60 -2.18 1.46
CA THR A 234 25.92 -1.47 0.36
C THR A 234 24.44 -1.81 0.38
N LEU A 235 23.60 -0.79 0.33
CA LEU A 235 22.15 -0.91 0.24
C LEU A 235 21.66 -0.30 -1.07
N ASN A 236 20.53 -0.79 -1.56
CA ASN A 236 19.83 -0.19 -2.69
C ASN A 236 18.31 -0.32 -2.51
N ASP A 237 17.54 0.53 -3.20
CA ASP A 237 16.08 0.48 -3.17
C ASP A 237 15.48 1.06 -4.46
N PHE A 238 14.15 1.08 -4.56
CA PHE A 238 13.41 1.64 -5.68
C PHE A 238 12.30 2.59 -5.21
N ASP A 239 12.27 3.79 -5.79
CA ASP A 239 11.18 4.75 -5.60
C ASP A 239 10.46 5.01 -6.92
N PHE A 240 9.15 4.72 -6.92
CA PHE A 240 8.31 4.92 -8.10
C PHE A 240 8.03 6.40 -8.39
N LEU A 241 8.18 7.29 -7.40
CA LEU A 241 8.08 8.74 -7.62
C LEU A 241 9.31 9.28 -8.34
N SER A 242 10.46 8.63 -8.16
CA SER A 242 11.75 9.00 -8.75
C SER A 242 12.43 7.79 -9.44
N PRO A 243 11.82 7.17 -10.46
CA PRO A 243 12.21 5.85 -10.97
C PRO A 243 13.59 5.78 -11.64
N THR A 244 14.23 6.93 -11.91
CA THR A 244 15.58 7.03 -12.47
C THR A 244 16.62 7.49 -11.44
N ALA A 245 16.25 7.71 -10.18
CA ALA A 245 17.17 8.13 -9.14
C ALA A 245 18.16 7.00 -8.82
N ASP A 246 19.44 7.36 -8.62
CA ASP A 246 20.42 6.42 -8.07
C ASP A 246 20.28 6.41 -6.54
N LEU A 247 19.59 5.39 -6.05
CA LEU A 247 19.31 5.18 -4.63
C LEU A 247 20.39 4.33 -3.95
N LYS A 248 21.43 3.90 -4.67
CA LYS A 248 22.48 3.05 -4.10
C LYS A 248 23.35 3.84 -3.14
N VAL A 249 23.51 3.31 -1.94
CA VAL A 249 24.31 3.90 -0.86
C VAL A 249 25.25 2.86 -0.29
N ASN A 250 26.37 3.29 0.27
CA ASN A 250 27.28 2.40 0.96
C ASN A 250 28.02 3.11 2.10
N ASN A 251 28.45 2.32 3.07
CA ASN A 251 29.35 2.73 4.13
C ASN A 251 30.50 1.72 4.24
N GLN A 252 31.71 2.20 4.47
CA GLN A 252 32.93 1.38 4.50
C GLN A 252 33.73 1.71 5.76
N ILE A 253 33.91 0.70 6.61
CA ILE A 253 34.72 0.76 7.83
C ILE A 253 35.59 -0.50 7.87
N GLU A 254 36.80 -0.39 7.34
CA GLU A 254 37.76 -1.49 7.37
C GLU A 254 38.49 -1.53 8.71
N LYS A 255 38.42 -2.66 9.40
CA LYS A 255 39.14 -2.88 10.65
C LYS A 255 40.16 -4.01 10.51
N GLY A 256 41.26 -3.92 11.26
CA GLY A 256 42.37 -4.88 11.22
C GLY A 256 43.44 -4.60 10.14
N SER A 257 44.54 -5.35 10.22
CA SER A 257 45.70 -5.23 9.32
C SER A 257 45.79 -6.35 8.27
N HIS A 258 44.80 -7.23 8.21
CA HIS A 258 44.75 -8.37 7.29
C HIS A 258 44.13 -8.01 5.92
N ASN A 259 44.39 -8.85 4.91
CA ASN A 259 43.92 -8.62 3.52
C ASN A 259 42.43 -8.93 3.28
N HIS A 260 41.68 -9.41 4.29
CA HIS A 260 40.27 -9.78 4.17
C HIS A 260 39.31 -8.77 4.82
N LYS A 261 39.76 -7.51 5.03
CA LYS A 261 39.06 -6.49 5.83
C LYS A 261 38.05 -5.66 5.03
N ASP A 262 37.94 -5.89 3.73
CA ASP A 262 37.20 -5.11 2.75
C ASP A 262 35.99 -5.87 2.16
N TYR A 263 35.68 -7.06 2.70
CA TYR A 263 34.53 -7.85 2.24
C TYR A 263 33.22 -7.08 2.40
N GLU A 264 32.46 -7.07 1.30
CA GLU A 264 31.20 -6.35 1.16
C GLU A 264 30.01 -7.26 1.41
N VAL A 265 28.99 -6.71 2.08
CA VAL A 265 27.62 -7.21 2.01
C VAL A 265 26.77 -6.24 1.21
N TYR A 266 26.02 -6.77 0.25
CA TYR A 266 25.02 -6.04 -0.53
C TYR A 266 23.64 -6.55 -0.14
N ASP A 267 22.68 -5.63 0.05
CA ASP A 267 21.31 -5.97 0.43
C ASP A 267 20.27 -5.12 -0.33
N TYR A 268 19.13 -5.73 -0.65
CA TYR A 268 17.96 -5.11 -1.31
C TYR A 268 16.70 -5.84 -0.84
N PRO A 269 15.63 -5.13 -0.44
CA PRO A 269 15.51 -3.68 -0.38
C PRO A 269 16.23 -3.08 0.83
N GLY A 270 16.61 -1.81 0.72
CA GLY A 270 17.35 -1.10 1.76
C GLY A 270 16.50 -0.49 2.87
N HIS A 271 15.17 -0.52 2.73
CA HIS A 271 14.18 0.09 3.63
C HIS A 271 14.17 1.63 3.59
N TYR A 272 14.33 2.20 2.40
CA TYR A 272 14.19 3.65 2.14
C TYR A 272 13.68 3.92 0.72
N ARG A 273 13.02 5.06 0.45
CA ARG A 273 12.49 5.37 -0.91
C ARG A 273 12.91 6.75 -1.44
N LYS A 274 12.55 7.83 -0.74
CA LYS A 274 12.60 9.20 -1.28
C LYS A 274 14.00 9.65 -1.70
N ASN A 275 14.95 9.58 -0.77
CA ASN A 275 16.31 10.06 -0.98
C ASN A 275 17.32 9.13 -0.29
N SER A 276 18.59 9.29 -0.64
CA SER A 276 19.68 8.51 -0.05
C SER A 276 20.03 8.90 1.38
N GLY A 277 19.38 9.90 2.00
CA GLY A 277 19.64 10.35 3.36
C GLY A 277 19.42 9.24 4.40
N LEU A 278 18.21 8.68 4.43
CA LEU A 278 17.88 7.54 5.30
C LEU A 278 18.76 6.32 4.98
N GLY A 279 18.93 5.99 3.70
CA GLY A 279 19.77 4.87 3.27
C GLY A 279 21.24 5.01 3.71
N ASN A 280 21.80 6.23 3.67
CA ASN A 280 23.15 6.49 4.18
C ASN A 280 23.24 6.27 5.69
N SER A 281 22.21 6.66 6.44
CA SER A 281 22.14 6.39 7.88
C SER A 281 22.00 4.90 8.19
N GLN A 282 21.11 4.17 7.53
CA GLN A 282 20.94 2.72 7.70
C GLN A 282 22.22 1.95 7.31
N ALA A 283 22.87 2.30 6.18
CA ALA A 283 24.14 1.68 5.79
C ALA A 283 25.26 1.95 6.81
N ARG A 284 25.33 3.18 7.35
CA ARG A 284 26.26 3.54 8.43
C ARG A 284 25.99 2.74 9.71
N VAL A 285 24.75 2.69 10.17
CA VAL A 285 24.35 1.94 11.38
C VAL A 285 24.71 0.46 11.25
N ARG A 286 24.35 -0.18 10.13
CA ARG A 286 24.69 -1.59 9.85
C ARG A 286 26.19 -1.82 9.82
N MET A 287 26.96 -0.91 9.22
CA MET A 287 28.42 -1.00 9.16
C MET A 287 29.07 -0.79 10.54
N GLU A 288 28.62 0.20 11.31
CA GLU A 288 29.10 0.45 12.68
C GLU A 288 28.81 -0.74 13.61
N ALA A 289 27.62 -1.35 13.51
CA ALA A 289 27.25 -2.55 14.27
C ALA A 289 28.13 -3.78 13.96
N GLU A 290 28.61 -3.89 12.72
CA GLU A 290 29.54 -4.93 12.30
C GLU A 290 30.98 -4.60 12.74
N ALA A 291 31.42 -3.37 12.50
CA ALA A 291 32.79 -2.92 12.80
C ALA A 291 33.10 -2.94 14.30
N ILE A 292 32.13 -2.64 15.17
CA ILE A 292 32.36 -2.62 16.63
C ILE A 292 32.67 -4.01 17.20
N ARG A 293 32.35 -5.08 16.47
CA ARG A 293 32.67 -6.45 16.88
C ARG A 293 34.15 -6.77 16.70
N HIS A 294 34.85 -6.05 15.83
CA HIS A 294 36.24 -6.32 15.45
C HIS A 294 37.17 -6.39 16.66
N LYS A 295 37.08 -5.46 17.61
CA LYS A 295 38.01 -5.34 18.73
C LYS A 295 37.22 -5.19 20.04
N ARG A 296 37.31 -6.18 20.92
CA ARG A 296 36.62 -6.22 22.21
C ARG A 296 37.57 -6.60 23.34
N TRP A 297 37.21 -6.21 24.55
CA TRP A 297 37.92 -6.59 25.76
C TRP A 297 37.03 -7.42 26.66
N ARG A 298 37.64 -8.33 27.41
CA ARG A 298 36.99 -9.11 28.44
C ARG A 298 37.77 -8.97 29.74
N GLY A 299 37.06 -8.76 30.84
CA GLY A 299 37.69 -8.61 32.15
C GLY A 299 37.01 -9.40 33.25
N ALA A 300 37.78 -9.70 34.29
CA ALA A 300 37.29 -10.17 35.59
C ALA A 300 37.62 -9.11 36.64
N SER A 301 36.67 -8.79 37.51
CA SER A 301 36.74 -7.62 38.38
C SER A 301 36.06 -7.86 39.73
N SER A 302 36.57 -7.22 40.77
CA SER A 302 35.91 -7.05 42.07
C SER A 302 35.23 -5.68 42.22
N VAL A 303 35.26 -4.83 41.18
CA VAL A 303 34.66 -3.49 41.19
C VAL A 303 33.14 -3.57 41.26
N ARG A 304 32.61 -3.21 42.42
CA ARG A 304 31.18 -3.33 42.75
C ARG A 304 30.28 -2.28 42.14
N SER A 305 30.87 -1.24 41.53
CA SER A 305 30.16 -0.17 40.80
C SER A 305 30.14 -0.38 39.28
N LEU A 306 30.72 -1.49 38.79
CA LEU A 306 30.74 -1.80 37.37
C LEU A 306 29.32 -2.13 36.90
N ALA A 307 28.94 -1.67 35.72
CA ALA A 307 27.61 -1.89 35.14
C ALA A 307 27.67 -1.69 33.63
N THR A 308 26.80 -2.38 32.90
CA THR A 308 26.68 -2.18 31.44
C THR A 308 26.14 -0.80 31.10
N GLY A 309 26.69 -0.18 30.05
CA GLY A 309 26.34 1.18 29.63
C GLY A 309 27.13 2.29 30.34
N TYR A 310 28.05 1.93 31.25
CA TYR A 310 28.91 2.88 31.96
C TYR A 310 30.35 2.83 31.47
N THR A 311 31.07 3.91 31.71
CA THR A 311 32.47 4.06 31.31
C THR A 311 33.43 4.02 32.50
N PHE A 312 34.65 3.54 32.27
CA PHE A 312 35.73 3.58 33.24
C PHE A 312 37.08 3.80 32.55
N LYS A 313 38.08 4.22 33.32
CA LYS A 313 39.47 4.38 32.87
C LYS A 313 40.36 3.34 33.53
N LEU A 314 40.99 2.48 32.74
CA LEU A 314 41.95 1.50 33.26
C LEU A 314 43.33 2.16 33.46
N LYS A 315 43.99 1.84 34.58
CA LYS A 315 45.39 2.22 34.85
C LYS A 315 46.20 1.06 35.41
N ASN A 316 47.52 1.18 35.33
CA ASN A 316 48.52 0.22 35.84
C ASN A 316 48.48 -1.15 35.15
N HIS A 317 47.89 -1.25 33.95
CA HIS A 317 48.02 -2.46 33.13
C HIS A 317 49.43 -2.52 32.49
N PRO A 318 50.12 -3.67 32.47
CA PRO A 318 51.47 -3.79 31.88
C PRO A 318 51.52 -3.43 30.39
N GLU A 319 50.49 -3.77 29.64
CA GLU A 319 50.33 -3.32 28.24
C GLU A 319 49.88 -1.86 28.21
N ARG A 320 50.72 -0.98 27.65
CA ARG A 320 50.48 0.47 27.64
C ARG A 320 49.16 0.85 26.98
N GLU A 321 48.81 0.22 25.85
CA GLU A 321 47.59 0.53 25.09
C GLU A 321 46.30 0.13 25.84
N ALA A 322 46.38 -0.81 26.78
CA ALA A 322 45.25 -1.19 27.61
C ALA A 322 44.89 -0.11 28.65
N ASN A 323 45.76 0.88 28.90
CA ASN A 323 45.49 1.95 29.87
C ASN A 323 44.67 3.08 29.21
N ALA A 324 43.43 2.76 28.84
CA ALA A 324 42.52 3.66 28.12
C ALA A 324 41.17 3.85 28.86
N GLU A 325 40.27 4.60 28.23
CA GLU A 325 38.87 4.68 28.66
C GLU A 325 38.03 3.68 27.87
N TYR A 326 37.14 2.99 28.58
CA TYR A 326 36.33 1.91 28.05
C TYR A 326 34.86 2.12 28.36
N LEU A 327 33.99 1.66 27.47
CA LEU A 327 32.56 1.49 27.68
C LEU A 327 32.27 0.01 27.94
N VAL A 328 31.58 -0.29 29.04
CA VAL A 328 31.16 -1.65 29.41
C VAL A 328 29.93 -2.03 28.57
N VAL A 329 30.02 -3.12 27.81
CA VAL A 329 28.98 -3.56 26.86
C VAL A 329 28.17 -4.76 27.33
N ASP A 330 28.68 -5.53 28.30
CA ASP A 330 27.99 -6.62 28.95
C ASP A 330 28.65 -6.91 30.30
N THR A 331 27.86 -7.33 31.30
CA THR A 331 28.36 -7.65 32.64
C THR A 331 27.60 -8.81 33.25
N ASN A 332 28.30 -9.81 33.76
CA ASN A 332 27.75 -10.82 34.64
C ASN A 332 28.23 -10.53 36.07
N HIS A 333 27.31 -10.15 36.95
CA HIS A 333 27.55 -9.98 38.37
C HIS A 333 27.21 -11.26 39.12
N TYR A 334 28.11 -11.66 40.00
CA TYR A 334 27.92 -12.75 40.93
C TYR A 334 27.88 -12.16 42.33
N LEU A 335 26.82 -12.43 43.09
CA LEU A 335 26.60 -11.93 44.44
C LEU A 335 26.37 -13.11 45.37
N GLN A 336 27.04 -13.17 46.51
CA GLN A 336 26.77 -14.16 47.55
C GLN A 336 26.95 -13.58 48.95
N VAL A 337 26.13 -14.03 49.90
CA VAL A 337 26.30 -13.63 51.30
C VAL A 337 27.53 -14.34 51.87
N ALA A 338 28.57 -13.57 52.21
CA ALA A 338 29.80 -14.10 52.78
C ALA A 338 29.58 -14.67 54.19
N GLY A 339 30.18 -15.84 54.47
CA GLY A 339 30.29 -16.41 55.83
C GLY A 339 29.50 -17.69 56.09
N ASP A 340 28.24 -17.82 55.66
CA ASP A 340 27.36 -18.87 56.21
C ASP A 340 27.34 -20.21 55.44
N PHE A 341 27.62 -20.20 54.12
CA PHE A 341 27.46 -21.41 53.29
C PHE A 341 28.78 -22.13 52.99
N ALA A 342 29.86 -21.39 52.73
CA ALA A 342 31.18 -21.98 52.45
C ALA A 342 31.67 -22.83 53.62
N GLU A 343 31.48 -22.40 54.88
CA GLU A 343 31.81 -23.18 56.07
C GLU A 343 30.90 -24.40 56.29
N ARG A 344 29.60 -24.31 55.96
CA ARG A 344 28.66 -25.42 56.13
C ARG A 344 28.83 -26.52 55.08
N GLU A 345 29.09 -26.17 53.82
CA GLU A 345 29.42 -27.15 52.78
C GLU A 345 30.80 -27.79 52.99
N THR A 346 31.81 -27.00 53.39
CA THR A 346 33.14 -27.57 53.69
C THR A 346 33.12 -28.47 54.93
N ARG A 347 32.35 -28.13 55.98
CA ARG A 347 32.12 -29.04 57.12
C ARG A 347 31.45 -30.35 56.67
N ARG A 348 30.48 -30.31 55.75
CA ARG A 348 29.82 -31.53 55.21
C ARG A 348 30.73 -32.37 54.30
N ARG A 349 31.61 -31.76 53.50
CA ARG A 349 32.63 -32.49 52.71
C ARG A 349 33.76 -33.11 53.56
N SER A 350 33.98 -32.62 54.77
CA SER A 350 35.01 -33.16 55.67
C SER A 350 34.60 -34.46 56.37
N ASP A 351 33.33 -34.89 56.24
CA ASP A 351 32.86 -36.16 56.77
C ASP A 351 33.33 -37.31 55.86
N LYS A 352 34.48 -37.89 56.20
CA LYS A 352 35.22 -38.90 55.41
C LYS A 352 34.54 -40.28 55.31
N GLY A 353 33.23 -40.38 55.51
CA GLY A 353 32.54 -41.65 55.66
C GLY A 353 31.09 -41.65 55.21
N GLY A 354 30.83 -41.47 53.93
CA GLY A 354 29.52 -41.78 53.37
C GLY A 354 29.25 -41.12 52.04
N LYS A 355 29.01 -41.93 51.00
CA LYS A 355 28.32 -41.48 49.79
C LYS A 355 26.92 -41.04 50.21
N GLU A 356 26.71 -39.77 50.56
CA GLU A 356 25.36 -39.24 50.70
C GLU A 356 24.70 -39.29 49.31
N MET A 357 23.75 -40.22 49.12
CA MET A 357 22.77 -40.14 48.04
C MET A 357 21.79 -39.01 48.37
N ARG A 358 22.23 -37.75 48.26
CA ARG A 358 21.34 -36.59 48.22
C ARG A 358 21.28 -36.08 46.79
N HIS A 359 20.21 -36.45 46.10
CA HIS A 359 19.83 -35.82 44.83
C HIS A 359 19.05 -34.54 45.14
N ASP A 360 19.77 -33.51 45.59
CA ASP A 360 19.17 -32.20 45.82
C ASP A 360 18.69 -31.60 44.49
N LEU A 361 17.49 -31.01 44.48
CA LEU A 361 17.01 -30.19 43.37
C LEU A 361 17.99 -29.05 43.13
N LYS A 362 18.66 -29.02 41.97
CA LYS A 362 19.60 -27.95 41.64
C LYS A 362 18.84 -26.70 41.24
N ALA A 363 19.31 -25.55 41.72
CA ALA A 363 18.82 -24.26 41.27
C ALA A 363 19.20 -24.08 39.79
N ASN A 364 18.20 -23.88 38.93
CA ASN A 364 18.42 -23.60 37.50
C ASN A 364 19.10 -22.24 37.31
N ASN A 365 19.87 -22.06 36.22
CA ASN A 365 20.51 -20.78 35.86
C ASN A 365 21.42 -20.15 36.94
N MET A 366 21.88 -20.95 37.91
CA MET A 366 22.60 -20.54 39.12
C MET A 366 24.00 -21.15 39.19
N ASP A 367 24.73 -21.09 38.08
CA ASP A 367 26.11 -21.56 37.95
C ASP A 367 27.11 -20.48 38.38
N PHE A 368 27.85 -20.73 39.46
CA PHE A 368 28.86 -19.82 40.01
C PHE A 368 30.26 -20.30 39.62
N PRO A 369 31.15 -19.38 39.17
CA PRO A 369 32.55 -19.72 38.92
C PRO A 369 33.24 -20.15 40.21
N GLU A 370 34.05 -21.21 40.15
CA GLU A 370 34.76 -21.75 41.32
C GLU A 370 35.74 -20.72 41.92
N GLU A 371 36.27 -19.84 41.07
CA GLU A 371 37.20 -18.78 41.39
C GLU A 371 36.59 -17.71 42.30
N MET A 372 35.25 -17.63 42.40
CA MET A 372 34.53 -16.70 43.28
C MET A 372 34.30 -17.26 44.69
N LYS A 373 34.77 -18.48 44.97
CA LYS A 373 34.49 -19.15 46.24
C LYS A 373 35.11 -18.40 47.42
N GLY A 374 34.28 -17.73 48.22
CA GLY A 374 34.69 -16.96 49.39
C GLY A 374 34.50 -15.45 49.23
N ASP A 375 34.34 -14.95 48.01
CA ASP A 375 34.14 -13.53 47.74
C ASP A 375 32.66 -13.17 47.77
N ALA A 376 32.27 -12.07 48.40
CA ALA A 376 30.87 -11.64 48.41
C ALA A 376 30.37 -11.14 47.04
N TYR A 377 31.30 -10.70 46.18
CA TYR A 377 31.02 -10.12 44.87
C TYR A 377 32.15 -10.41 43.88
N ALA A 378 31.78 -10.69 42.64
CA ALA A 378 32.68 -10.67 41.49
C ALA A 378 31.89 -10.31 40.23
N ALA A 379 32.59 -9.79 39.22
CA ALA A 379 32.00 -9.54 37.92
C ALA A 379 32.92 -10.03 36.79
N THR A 380 32.32 -10.55 35.73
CA THR A 380 32.98 -10.71 34.43
C THR A 380 32.29 -9.81 33.44
N PHE A 381 33.02 -9.13 32.56
CA PHE A 381 32.42 -8.13 31.70
C PHE A 381 33.11 -8.03 30.34
N GLY A 382 32.36 -7.56 29.36
CA GLY A 382 32.84 -7.14 28.05
C GLY A 382 32.97 -5.62 27.98
N ALA A 383 33.96 -5.12 27.23
CA ALA A 383 34.11 -3.69 26.98
C ALA A 383 34.60 -3.38 25.56
N ILE A 384 34.37 -2.15 25.14
CA ILE A 384 34.94 -1.53 23.94
C ILE A 384 35.67 -0.25 24.34
N GLU A 385 36.62 0.20 23.52
CA GLU A 385 37.22 1.52 23.72
C GLU A 385 36.14 2.61 23.66
N LYS A 386 36.16 3.55 24.59
CA LYS A 386 35.11 4.55 24.75
C LYS A 386 34.85 5.35 23.47
N GLN A 387 35.89 5.68 22.71
CA GLN A 387 35.77 6.44 21.46
C GLN A 387 35.06 5.71 20.31
N GLU A 388 34.90 4.38 20.38
CA GLU A 388 34.25 3.61 19.33
C GLU A 388 32.72 3.72 19.47
N GLN A 389 32.04 3.92 18.34
CA GLN A 389 30.59 4.04 18.30
C GLN A 389 29.95 2.66 18.46
N PHE A 390 29.18 2.45 19.52
CA PHE A 390 28.38 1.25 19.66
C PHE A 390 27.10 1.36 18.81
N ARG A 391 26.77 0.25 18.13
CA ARG A 391 25.46 -0.02 17.54
C ARG A 391 25.08 -1.44 17.90
N ALA A 392 23.79 -1.65 18.16
CA ALA A 392 23.27 -3.00 18.36
C ALA A 392 23.35 -3.79 17.04
N PRO A 393 23.66 -5.10 17.07
CA PRO A 393 23.53 -5.93 15.89
C PRO A 393 22.04 -6.06 15.52
N LEU A 394 21.76 -6.11 14.22
CA LEU A 394 20.41 -6.34 13.70
C LEU A 394 20.10 -7.84 13.85
N VAL A 395 19.43 -8.21 14.93
CA VAL A 395 19.11 -9.61 15.28
C VAL A 395 17.61 -9.85 15.41
N THR A 396 16.83 -8.78 15.60
CA THR A 396 15.37 -8.88 15.66
C THR A 396 14.84 -8.99 14.23
N PRO A 397 14.12 -10.07 13.89
CA PRO A 397 13.63 -10.28 12.53
C PRO A 397 12.66 -9.17 12.12
N TRP A 398 12.74 -8.74 10.85
CA TRP A 398 11.67 -7.93 10.28
C TRP A 398 10.43 -8.81 10.05
N PRO A 399 9.21 -8.35 10.39
CA PRO A 399 8.00 -9.11 10.10
C PRO A 399 7.82 -9.31 8.60
N GLU A 400 7.34 -10.48 8.20
CA GLU A 400 7.12 -10.83 6.79
C GLU A 400 5.67 -11.30 6.57
N ILE A 401 5.05 -10.77 5.51
CA ILE A 401 3.77 -11.24 4.99
C ILE A 401 4.04 -12.05 3.71
N ALA A 402 4.15 -13.37 3.87
CA ALA A 402 4.48 -14.28 2.78
C ALA A 402 3.38 -14.41 1.68
N GLY A 403 2.21 -13.79 1.88
CA GLY A 403 1.05 -13.96 1.01
C GLY A 403 0.35 -12.66 0.66
N LEU A 404 -0.93 -12.78 0.34
CA LEU A 404 -1.82 -11.65 0.12
C LEU A 404 -2.82 -11.52 1.27
N HIS A 405 -3.31 -10.31 1.46
CA HIS A 405 -4.46 -10.03 2.28
C HIS A 405 -5.55 -9.38 1.42
N THR A 406 -6.78 -9.43 1.89
CA THR A 406 -7.86 -8.58 1.37
C THR A 406 -8.04 -7.37 2.30
N ALA A 407 -8.45 -6.24 1.74
CA ALA A 407 -8.72 -5.01 2.48
C ALA A 407 -9.92 -4.29 1.84
N ILE A 408 -10.53 -3.37 2.58
CA ILE A 408 -11.62 -2.53 2.08
C ILE A 408 -11.05 -1.16 1.71
N VAL A 409 -11.41 -0.64 0.54
CA VAL A 409 -11.02 0.72 0.13
C VAL A 409 -11.70 1.76 0.99
N THR A 410 -10.94 2.73 1.48
CA THR A 410 -11.42 3.79 2.39
C THR A 410 -11.17 5.19 1.82
N GLY A 411 -11.83 6.18 2.41
CA GLY A 411 -11.67 7.59 2.05
C GLY A 411 -12.58 8.49 2.87
N PRO A 412 -12.59 9.81 2.60
CA PRO A 412 -13.37 10.76 3.37
C PRO A 412 -14.88 10.51 3.26
N GLY A 413 -15.61 10.81 4.34
CA GLY A 413 -17.07 10.71 4.35
C GLY A 413 -17.73 11.54 3.23
N GLY A 414 -18.66 10.93 2.49
CA GLY A 414 -19.36 11.58 1.37
C GLY A 414 -18.66 11.51 0.01
N GLU A 415 -17.46 10.92 -0.04
CA GLU A 415 -16.78 10.56 -1.28
C GLU A 415 -17.17 9.14 -1.73
N GLU A 416 -17.15 8.88 -3.05
CA GLU A 416 -17.23 7.51 -3.60
C GLU A 416 -15.87 7.02 -4.09
N ILE A 417 -14.95 7.94 -4.40
CA ILE A 417 -13.64 7.67 -4.97
C ILE A 417 -12.64 8.60 -4.27
N TRP A 418 -11.57 8.02 -3.72
CA TRP A 418 -10.49 8.77 -3.10
C TRP A 418 -9.14 8.30 -3.65
N THR A 419 -8.47 9.17 -4.41
CA THR A 419 -7.22 8.85 -5.09
C THR A 419 -6.32 10.08 -5.22
N ASN A 420 -5.02 9.85 -5.36
CA ASN A 420 -4.04 10.89 -5.68
C ASN A 420 -3.69 10.92 -7.20
N GLU A 421 -2.71 11.76 -7.58
CA GLU A 421 -2.22 11.93 -8.96
C GLU A 421 -1.66 10.66 -9.61
N HIS A 422 -1.36 9.63 -8.81
CA HIS A 422 -0.83 8.34 -9.27
C HIS A 422 -1.88 7.22 -9.33
N GLY A 423 -3.16 7.52 -9.06
CA GLY A 423 -4.21 6.50 -9.06
C GLY A 423 -4.16 5.57 -7.84
N GLN A 424 -3.46 5.97 -6.76
CA GLN A 424 -3.33 5.18 -5.55
C GLN A 424 -4.58 5.31 -4.68
N ILE A 425 -4.87 4.28 -3.89
CA ILE A 425 -6.03 4.22 -3.00
C ILE A 425 -5.60 4.16 -1.54
N LYS A 426 -6.52 4.40 -0.61
CA LYS A 426 -6.34 4.04 0.80
C LYS A 426 -7.21 2.84 1.14
N VAL A 427 -6.77 2.05 2.11
CA VAL A 427 -7.45 0.81 2.50
C VAL A 427 -7.46 0.66 4.02
N GLN A 428 -8.39 -0.14 4.52
CA GLN A 428 -8.33 -0.68 5.87
C GLN A 428 -8.23 -2.19 5.81
N PHE A 429 -7.21 -2.73 6.49
CA PHE A 429 -7.03 -4.17 6.63
C PHE A 429 -8.01 -4.74 7.64
N HIS A 430 -8.44 -5.98 7.45
CA HIS A 430 -9.39 -6.66 8.36
C HIS A 430 -8.86 -6.87 9.78
N TRP A 431 -7.54 -6.88 9.95
CA TRP A 431 -6.88 -7.00 11.25
C TRP A 431 -6.61 -5.64 11.92
N ASP A 432 -6.82 -4.52 11.20
CA ASP A 432 -6.64 -3.18 11.78
C ASP A 432 -7.86 -2.83 12.64
N ARG A 433 -7.62 -2.85 13.96
CA ARG A 433 -8.63 -2.62 15.01
C ARG A 433 -8.79 -1.14 15.39
N GLU A 434 -7.79 -0.32 15.07
CA GLU A 434 -7.76 1.10 15.45
C GLU A 434 -8.26 2.01 14.31
N GLY A 435 -8.15 1.55 13.06
CA GLY A 435 -8.67 2.24 11.87
C GLY A 435 -10.18 2.51 11.91
N GLN A 436 -10.57 3.68 11.40
CA GLN A 436 -11.96 4.19 11.45
C GLN A 436 -12.71 4.09 10.10
N GLY A 437 -12.12 3.44 9.10
CA GLY A 437 -12.71 3.29 7.76
C GLY A 437 -12.61 4.56 6.91
N ASP A 438 -11.74 5.50 7.29
CA ASP A 438 -11.62 6.83 6.71
C ASP A 438 -10.30 7.03 5.94
N GLU A 439 -10.04 8.27 5.51
CA GLU A 439 -8.82 8.66 4.78
C GLU A 439 -7.53 8.56 5.60
N LYS A 440 -7.58 8.15 6.87
CA LYS A 440 -6.42 7.96 7.75
C LYS A 440 -6.12 6.50 8.02
N SER A 441 -6.88 5.56 7.44
CA SER A 441 -6.73 4.11 7.71
C SER A 441 -5.39 3.54 7.22
N SER A 442 -4.84 4.05 6.11
CA SER A 442 -3.53 3.61 5.60
C SER A 442 -2.78 4.73 4.87
N CYS A 443 -1.54 4.44 4.48
CA CYS A 443 -0.85 5.18 3.42
C CYS A 443 -1.54 4.99 2.06
N PHE A 444 -1.08 5.73 1.05
CA PHE A 444 -1.52 5.51 -0.33
C PHE A 444 -0.90 4.24 -0.93
N VAL A 445 -1.75 3.30 -1.31
CA VAL A 445 -1.41 1.99 -1.87
C VAL A 445 -1.50 2.04 -3.40
N ARG A 446 -0.43 1.64 -4.08
CA ARG A 446 -0.41 1.55 -5.56
C ARG A 446 -1.34 0.46 -6.05
N VAL A 447 -2.03 0.73 -7.15
CA VAL A 447 -2.96 -0.23 -7.78
C VAL A 447 -2.33 -0.76 -9.07
N VAL A 448 -2.19 -2.08 -9.16
CA VAL A 448 -1.80 -2.76 -10.39
C VAL A 448 -2.90 -2.55 -11.42
N THR A 449 -2.52 -2.06 -12.60
CA THR A 449 -3.44 -1.90 -13.74
C THR A 449 -3.17 -2.98 -14.78
N PRO A 450 -4.17 -3.46 -15.53
CA PRO A 450 -3.97 -4.49 -16.55
C PRO A 450 -3.00 -4.09 -17.66
N TRP A 451 -2.91 -2.79 -17.96
CA TRP A 451 -2.03 -2.27 -19.02
C TRP A 451 -1.67 -0.81 -18.75
N SER A 452 -0.38 -0.48 -18.77
CA SER A 452 0.10 0.89 -18.51
C SER A 452 1.26 1.29 -19.44
N GLY A 453 1.37 2.59 -19.69
CA GLY A 453 2.41 3.19 -20.49
C GLY A 453 2.53 4.70 -20.26
N LYS A 454 3.46 5.36 -20.96
CA LYS A 454 3.71 6.81 -20.83
C LYS A 454 2.56 7.64 -21.41
N GLY A 455 1.54 7.92 -20.59
CA GLY A 455 0.36 8.70 -20.99
C GLY A 455 -0.72 7.91 -21.73
N TRP A 456 -0.72 6.58 -21.60
CA TRP A 456 -1.68 5.68 -22.24
C TRP A 456 -1.83 4.38 -21.43
N GLY A 457 -2.94 3.66 -21.56
CA GLY A 457 -3.20 2.40 -20.84
C GLY A 457 -4.65 2.24 -20.39
N MET A 458 -4.91 1.25 -19.54
CA MET A 458 -6.19 1.03 -18.85
C MET A 458 -6.15 1.63 -17.44
N VAL A 459 -7.22 2.33 -17.06
CA VAL A 459 -7.35 2.96 -15.75
C VAL A 459 -8.75 2.68 -15.18
N ALA A 460 -8.79 2.02 -14.03
CA ALA A 460 -9.99 1.83 -13.23
C ALA A 460 -9.57 1.87 -11.76
N VAL A 461 -9.88 2.97 -11.08
CA VAL A 461 -9.51 3.16 -9.67
C VAL A 461 -10.56 2.48 -8.79
N PRO A 462 -10.17 1.59 -7.86
CA PRO A 462 -11.06 1.03 -6.86
C PRO A 462 -11.79 2.11 -6.06
N ARG A 463 -13.09 1.91 -5.84
CA ARG A 463 -13.98 2.84 -5.12
C ARG A 463 -14.08 2.50 -3.65
N ILE A 464 -14.39 3.50 -2.83
CA ILE A 464 -14.60 3.34 -1.39
C ILE A 464 -15.67 2.27 -1.14
N GLY A 465 -15.39 1.36 -0.21
CA GLY A 465 -16.24 0.22 0.14
C GLY A 465 -16.01 -1.05 -0.71
N GLN A 466 -15.22 -0.98 -1.78
CA GLN A 466 -14.88 -2.19 -2.55
C GLN A 466 -13.80 -3.01 -1.84
N GLU A 467 -13.85 -4.33 -2.04
CA GLU A 467 -12.83 -5.24 -1.54
C GLU A 467 -11.70 -5.40 -2.57
N VAL A 468 -10.47 -5.22 -2.09
CA VAL A 468 -9.25 -5.29 -2.89
C VAL A 468 -8.29 -6.33 -2.34
N VAL A 469 -7.44 -6.86 -3.22
CA VAL A 469 -6.35 -7.78 -2.88
C VAL A 469 -5.07 -6.99 -2.73
N ILE A 470 -4.42 -7.10 -1.58
CA ILE A 470 -3.17 -6.43 -1.23
C ILE A 470 -2.05 -7.46 -1.09
N GLN A 471 -1.00 -7.28 -1.86
CA GLN A 471 0.29 -7.94 -1.70
C GLN A 471 1.30 -6.97 -1.08
N PHE A 472 2.45 -7.46 -0.65
CA PHE A 472 3.50 -6.69 0.02
C PHE A 472 4.82 -6.89 -0.75
N GLU A 473 5.49 -5.81 -1.12
CA GLU A 473 6.78 -5.88 -1.83
C GLU A 473 7.82 -6.60 -0.96
N GLU A 474 8.43 -7.68 -1.45
CA GLU A 474 9.38 -8.51 -0.69
C GLU A 474 8.80 -9.04 0.65
N GLY A 475 7.47 -9.10 0.77
CA GLY A 475 6.77 -9.47 1.99
C GLY A 475 6.79 -8.39 3.08
N ASP A 476 7.36 -7.20 2.83
CA ASP A 476 7.48 -6.11 3.80
C ASP A 476 6.10 -5.49 4.12
N PRO A 477 5.60 -5.60 5.38
CA PRO A 477 4.32 -5.03 5.79
C PRO A 477 4.18 -3.53 5.48
N ASP A 478 5.30 -2.79 5.47
CA ASP A 478 5.31 -1.35 5.24
C ASP A 478 5.12 -0.99 3.75
N ARG A 479 5.11 -1.97 2.84
CA ARG A 479 5.05 -1.77 1.38
C ARG A 479 3.87 -2.48 0.71
N PRO A 480 2.62 -2.09 1.05
CA PRO A 480 1.44 -2.65 0.40
C PRO A 480 1.32 -2.23 -1.07
N ILE A 481 0.84 -3.16 -1.90
CA ILE A 481 0.45 -2.95 -3.30
C ILE A 481 -0.86 -3.68 -3.57
N CYS A 482 -1.84 -2.97 -4.14
CA CYS A 482 -3.11 -3.54 -4.54
C CYS A 482 -2.94 -4.26 -5.88
N THR A 483 -3.14 -5.58 -5.91
CA THR A 483 -2.91 -6.45 -7.07
C THR A 483 -4.20 -6.92 -7.74
N GLY A 484 -5.36 -6.65 -7.16
CA GLY A 484 -6.64 -7.06 -7.72
C GLY A 484 -7.84 -6.62 -6.91
N MET A 485 -9.01 -7.04 -7.35
CA MET A 485 -10.31 -6.74 -6.74
C MET A 485 -11.14 -8.02 -6.64
N LEU A 486 -12.01 -8.08 -5.65
CA LEU A 486 -12.92 -9.20 -5.44
C LEU A 486 -14.36 -8.71 -5.34
N TYR A 487 -15.29 -9.53 -5.83
CA TYR A 487 -16.70 -9.40 -5.49
C TYR A 487 -16.98 -10.13 -4.18
N ASN A 488 -17.89 -9.58 -3.39
CA ASN A 488 -18.39 -10.19 -2.17
C ASN A 488 -19.91 -10.00 -2.05
N LYS A 489 -20.49 -10.33 -0.90
CA LYS A 489 -21.95 -10.27 -0.71
C LYS A 489 -22.51 -8.84 -0.83
N ASP A 490 -21.72 -7.84 -0.46
CA ASP A 490 -22.10 -6.43 -0.51
C ASP A 490 -21.76 -5.80 -1.87
N THR A 491 -20.72 -6.31 -2.54
CA THR A 491 -20.32 -5.96 -3.90
C THR A 491 -20.49 -7.17 -4.82
N MET A 492 -21.72 -7.47 -5.23
CA MET A 492 -21.99 -8.59 -6.15
C MET A 492 -21.54 -8.29 -7.59
N PRO A 493 -21.22 -9.31 -8.40
CA PRO A 493 -20.99 -9.15 -9.84
C PRO A 493 -22.20 -8.51 -10.56
N PRO A 494 -21.98 -7.85 -11.71
CA PRO A 494 -23.05 -7.15 -12.44
C PRO A 494 -24.04 -8.07 -13.18
N TYR A 495 -23.74 -9.37 -13.28
CA TYR A 495 -24.54 -10.40 -13.94
C TYR A 495 -25.02 -11.43 -12.91
N THR A 496 -26.14 -12.10 -13.20
CA THR A 496 -26.81 -12.99 -12.25
C THR A 496 -26.24 -14.39 -12.34
N TYR A 497 -25.21 -14.69 -11.57
CA TYR A 497 -24.62 -16.03 -11.57
C TYR A 497 -25.38 -17.01 -10.64
N PRO A 498 -25.58 -18.28 -11.04
CA PRO A 498 -24.99 -18.94 -12.22
C PRO A 498 -25.80 -18.80 -13.53
N ASP A 499 -26.95 -18.15 -13.53
CA ASP A 499 -27.87 -18.09 -14.68
C ASP A 499 -27.24 -17.42 -15.91
N ASP A 500 -26.47 -16.35 -15.71
CA ASP A 500 -25.77 -15.57 -16.74
C ASP A 500 -24.28 -16.00 -16.90
N GLN A 501 -23.94 -17.27 -16.66
CA GLN A 501 -22.52 -17.75 -16.64
C GLN A 501 -21.72 -17.55 -17.94
N THR A 502 -22.39 -17.33 -19.07
CA THR A 502 -21.80 -17.05 -20.38
C THR A 502 -21.67 -15.55 -20.68
N GLN A 503 -22.14 -14.68 -19.79
CA GLN A 503 -21.98 -13.23 -19.94
C GLN A 503 -20.66 -12.74 -19.36
N MET A 504 -20.02 -11.82 -20.07
CA MET A 504 -18.82 -11.13 -19.62
C MET A 504 -18.76 -9.70 -20.14
N GLY A 505 -17.97 -8.85 -19.49
CA GLY A 505 -17.81 -7.47 -19.94
C GLY A 505 -17.39 -6.50 -18.86
N PHE A 506 -17.52 -5.22 -19.17
CA PHE A 506 -17.21 -4.13 -18.25
C PHE A 506 -18.45 -3.26 -18.07
N LYS A 507 -18.97 -3.22 -16.84
CA LYS A 507 -20.08 -2.38 -16.43
C LYS A 507 -19.62 -1.33 -15.43
N THR A 508 -19.84 -0.07 -15.76
CA THR A 508 -19.49 1.08 -14.92
C THR A 508 -20.66 1.48 -14.02
N ASN A 509 -20.46 2.46 -13.14
CA ASN A 509 -21.56 3.11 -12.42
C ASN A 509 -21.30 4.62 -12.38
N SER A 510 -22.31 5.44 -12.66
CA SER A 510 -22.22 6.89 -12.55
C SER A 510 -21.75 7.29 -11.14
N SER A 511 -20.89 8.31 -11.06
CA SER A 511 -20.37 8.84 -9.80
C SER A 511 -20.38 10.37 -9.86
N LYS A 512 -20.77 11.10 -8.80
CA LYS A 512 -21.29 10.61 -7.51
C LYS A 512 -22.82 10.44 -7.52
N GLY A 513 -23.36 9.64 -6.60
CA GLY A 513 -24.79 9.44 -6.36
C GLY A 513 -25.43 8.44 -7.33
N GLY A 514 -24.73 7.34 -7.63
CA GLY A 514 -25.00 6.46 -8.77
C GLY A 514 -26.46 6.04 -8.99
N GLY A 515 -26.87 6.00 -10.26
CA GLY A 515 -28.22 5.65 -10.73
C GLY A 515 -28.29 5.36 -12.23
N GLY A 516 -27.14 5.08 -12.85
CA GLY A 516 -26.97 4.83 -14.29
C GLY A 516 -25.60 4.25 -14.60
N TYR A 517 -25.42 3.67 -15.79
CA TYR A 517 -24.19 2.95 -16.16
C TYR A 517 -23.89 2.96 -17.65
N ASN A 518 -22.60 2.92 -17.99
CA ASN A 518 -22.12 2.51 -19.31
C ASN A 518 -21.69 1.04 -19.24
N GLU A 519 -21.88 0.30 -20.33
CA GLU A 519 -21.57 -1.11 -20.39
C GLU A 519 -21.06 -1.52 -21.78
N TRP A 520 -20.09 -2.43 -21.78
CA TRP A 520 -19.78 -3.27 -22.93
C TRP A 520 -19.87 -4.73 -22.47
N MET A 521 -20.87 -5.45 -22.97
CA MET A 521 -21.20 -6.82 -22.58
C MET A 521 -21.16 -7.75 -23.79
N PHE A 522 -20.71 -8.97 -23.57
CA PHE A 522 -20.66 -10.09 -24.49
C PHE A 522 -21.40 -11.27 -23.87
N GLU A 523 -22.32 -11.88 -24.61
CA GLU A 523 -23.04 -13.11 -24.30
C GLU A 523 -22.54 -14.18 -25.26
N ASP A 524 -21.93 -15.22 -24.71
CA ASP A 524 -21.33 -16.33 -25.47
C ASP A 524 -22.20 -17.60 -25.45
N LYS A 525 -23.48 -17.48 -25.07
CA LYS A 525 -24.43 -18.60 -25.17
C LYS A 525 -24.64 -18.95 -26.65
N ALA A 526 -24.20 -20.15 -27.02
CA ALA A 526 -24.28 -20.64 -28.40
C ALA A 526 -25.71 -20.60 -28.96
N GLY A 527 -25.88 -19.97 -30.12
CA GLY A 527 -27.17 -19.75 -30.79
C GLY A 527 -27.97 -18.55 -30.27
N GLU A 528 -27.47 -17.88 -29.24
CA GLU A 528 -28.07 -16.68 -28.64
C GLU A 528 -26.98 -15.59 -28.39
N GLU A 529 -25.87 -15.63 -29.15
CA GLU A 529 -24.74 -14.73 -28.96
C GLU A 529 -25.14 -13.25 -29.13
N LEU A 530 -24.68 -12.39 -28.21
CA LEU A 530 -25.02 -10.96 -28.22
C LEU A 530 -23.84 -10.11 -27.78
N MET A 531 -23.55 -9.04 -28.52
CA MET A 531 -22.71 -7.95 -28.04
C MET A 531 -23.56 -6.71 -27.79
N ARG A 532 -23.59 -6.23 -26.54
CA ARG A 532 -24.30 -5.00 -26.15
C ARG A 532 -23.33 -3.89 -25.79
N ILE A 533 -23.52 -2.73 -26.41
CA ILE A 533 -22.89 -1.47 -25.99
C ILE A 533 -23.99 -0.54 -25.47
N GLN A 534 -23.84 -0.08 -24.23
CA GLN A 534 -24.71 0.92 -23.62
C GLN A 534 -23.90 2.16 -23.22
N ALA A 535 -24.40 3.34 -23.59
CA ALA A 535 -23.96 4.63 -23.06
C ALA A 535 -25.06 5.24 -22.20
N GLN A 536 -24.75 5.66 -20.98
CA GLN A 536 -25.72 6.26 -20.06
C GLN A 536 -26.22 7.63 -20.53
N LYS A 537 -25.37 8.37 -21.28
CA LYS A 537 -25.68 9.73 -21.73
C LYS A 537 -25.27 9.94 -23.19
N ASP A 538 -23.99 10.25 -23.43
CA ASP A 538 -23.48 10.57 -24.76
C ASP A 538 -22.62 9.42 -25.28
N HIS A 539 -22.85 8.98 -26.52
CA HIS A 539 -21.98 8.04 -27.23
C HIS A 539 -21.29 8.77 -28.40
N GLN A 540 -19.97 8.81 -28.40
CA GLN A 540 -19.18 9.43 -29.46
C GLN A 540 -18.20 8.41 -30.05
N ARG A 541 -18.19 8.30 -31.38
CA ARG A 541 -17.26 7.46 -32.13
C ARG A 541 -16.48 8.32 -33.12
N LEU A 542 -15.15 8.36 -32.99
CA LEU A 542 -14.26 9.07 -33.92
C LEU A 542 -13.39 8.07 -34.68
N VAL A 543 -13.53 8.02 -36.01
CA VAL A 543 -12.72 7.15 -36.89
C VAL A 543 -11.88 8.02 -37.80
N LYS A 544 -10.56 7.94 -37.68
CA LYS A 544 -9.62 8.83 -38.41
C LYS A 544 -9.32 8.41 -39.85
N ASN A 545 -9.75 7.22 -40.28
CA ASN A 545 -9.46 6.72 -41.63
C ASN A 545 -10.69 6.05 -42.27
N LYS A 546 -10.99 4.80 -41.90
CA LYS A 546 -12.08 4.03 -42.51
C LYS A 546 -12.87 3.29 -41.45
N SER A 547 -14.19 3.36 -41.55
CA SER A 547 -15.13 2.48 -40.85
C SER A 547 -15.81 1.59 -41.90
N VAL A 548 -15.87 0.29 -41.65
CA VAL A 548 -16.64 -0.66 -42.45
C VAL A 548 -17.59 -1.37 -41.49
N VAL A 549 -18.85 -1.47 -41.86
CA VAL A 549 -19.87 -2.23 -41.13
C VAL A 549 -20.46 -3.23 -42.12
N THR A 550 -20.56 -4.49 -41.71
CA THR A 550 -21.14 -5.58 -42.51
C THR A 550 -22.05 -6.37 -41.59
N ILE A 551 -23.25 -6.67 -42.07
CA ILE A 551 -24.31 -7.34 -41.30
C ILE A 551 -24.85 -8.48 -42.19
N GLY A 552 -25.02 -9.68 -41.63
CA GLY A 552 -25.76 -10.79 -42.29
C GLY A 552 -24.97 -11.71 -43.24
N LEU A 553 -23.77 -12.17 -42.87
CA LEU A 553 -23.05 -13.24 -43.61
C LEU A 553 -23.19 -14.59 -42.88
N ASP A 554 -24.30 -15.29 -43.16
CA ASP A 554 -24.72 -16.70 -42.93
C ASP A 554 -25.15 -17.27 -41.54
N GLU A 555 -26.27 -18.03 -41.64
CA GLU A 555 -27.10 -18.87 -40.73
C GLU A 555 -28.03 -18.22 -39.67
N VAL A 556 -29.26 -18.76 -39.59
CA VAL A 556 -30.55 -18.11 -39.30
C VAL A 556 -31.12 -18.48 -37.90
N ASP A 557 -31.87 -17.53 -37.32
CA ASP A 557 -33.01 -17.60 -36.37
C ASP A 557 -32.78 -17.86 -34.85
N ALA A 558 -33.18 -16.92 -33.99
CA ALA A 558 -34.58 -16.82 -33.53
C ALA A 558 -34.79 -15.81 -32.38
N GLY A 559 -35.74 -14.87 -32.56
CA GLY A 559 -36.47 -14.29 -31.42
C GLY A 559 -36.78 -12.79 -31.45
N ALA A 560 -37.84 -12.42 -32.18
CA ALA A 560 -38.73 -11.27 -31.96
C ALA A 560 -38.51 -9.93 -32.70
N HIS A 561 -37.70 -9.88 -33.77
CA HIS A 561 -37.80 -8.82 -34.80
C HIS A 561 -37.40 -9.38 -36.18
N ASP A 562 -38.41 -9.69 -37.00
CA ASP A 562 -38.34 -10.76 -38.01
C ASP A 562 -37.83 -10.34 -39.41
N GLU A 563 -36.67 -9.68 -39.54
CA GLU A 563 -35.90 -9.72 -40.79
C GLU A 563 -34.39 -9.83 -40.50
N ASP A 564 -33.82 -11.00 -40.75
CA ASP A 564 -32.39 -11.28 -40.61
C ASP A 564 -31.55 -10.29 -41.43
N GLY A 565 -30.47 -9.78 -40.85
CA GLY A 565 -29.58 -8.82 -41.53
C GLY A 565 -30.02 -7.35 -41.48
N CYS A 566 -30.98 -7.01 -40.62
CA CYS A 566 -31.54 -5.65 -40.53
C CYS A 566 -30.69 -4.69 -39.69
N GLU A 567 -30.39 -3.50 -40.24
CA GLU A 567 -29.98 -2.33 -39.46
C GLU A 567 -31.22 -1.48 -39.14
N SER A 568 -31.63 -1.44 -37.86
CA SER A 568 -32.71 -0.55 -37.41
C SER A 568 -32.13 0.70 -36.74
N LYS A 569 -32.48 1.87 -37.26
CA LYS A 569 -32.06 3.19 -36.73
C LYS A 569 -33.28 3.99 -36.31
N VAL A 570 -33.48 4.14 -35.01
CA VAL A 570 -34.57 4.97 -34.44
C VAL A 570 -34.00 6.26 -33.86
N VAL A 571 -34.46 7.41 -34.36
CA VAL A 571 -33.99 8.74 -33.91
C VAL A 571 -35.18 9.60 -33.49
N LYS A 572 -35.16 10.11 -32.25
CA LYS A 572 -36.27 10.89 -31.68
C LYS A 572 -36.32 12.35 -32.12
N GLN A 573 -35.18 12.91 -32.53
CA GLN A 573 -35.07 14.34 -32.85
C GLN A 573 -34.73 14.56 -34.32
N HIS A 574 -33.44 14.60 -34.66
CA HIS A 574 -32.98 14.90 -36.01
C HIS A 574 -31.79 14.04 -36.39
N VAL A 575 -31.67 13.79 -37.69
CA VAL A 575 -30.48 13.20 -38.33
C VAL A 575 -29.91 14.26 -39.26
N THR A 576 -28.62 14.54 -39.13
CA THR A 576 -27.87 15.38 -40.06
C THR A 576 -26.77 14.53 -40.68
N GLU A 577 -26.81 14.36 -41.99
CA GLU A 577 -25.78 13.66 -42.76
C GLU A 577 -25.18 14.65 -43.75
N THR A 578 -23.87 14.93 -43.59
CA THR A 578 -23.15 15.90 -44.43
C THR A 578 -21.96 15.20 -45.07
N LEU A 579 -21.96 15.11 -46.40
CA LEU A 579 -20.80 14.73 -47.19
C LEU A 579 -20.13 16.02 -47.69
N LEU A 580 -18.89 16.28 -47.23
CA LEU A 580 -18.16 17.49 -47.65
C LEU A 580 -17.55 17.32 -49.05
N GLU A 581 -16.96 16.16 -49.32
CA GLU A 581 -16.27 15.83 -50.56
C GLU A 581 -16.50 14.35 -50.91
N GLY A 582 -16.50 14.01 -52.21
CA GLY A 582 -16.65 12.64 -52.72
C GLY A 582 -18.05 12.30 -53.21
N ASP A 583 -18.27 11.02 -53.50
CA ASP A 583 -19.50 10.49 -54.08
C ASP A 583 -20.31 9.71 -53.03
N HIS A 584 -21.65 9.74 -53.16
CA HIS A 584 -22.56 8.88 -52.40
C HIS A 584 -23.21 7.87 -53.36
N TYR A 585 -22.93 6.59 -53.16
CA TYR A 585 -23.54 5.48 -53.90
C TYR A 585 -24.56 4.76 -53.01
N PHE A 586 -25.78 4.59 -53.51
CA PHE A 586 -26.82 3.78 -52.89
C PHE A 586 -27.32 2.76 -53.92
N THR A 587 -27.33 1.48 -53.58
CA THR A 587 -27.73 0.40 -54.49
C THR A 587 -28.52 -0.64 -53.72
N ILE A 588 -29.66 -1.04 -54.28
CA ILE A 588 -30.45 -2.17 -53.83
C ILE A 588 -30.40 -3.19 -54.97
N GLU A 589 -29.64 -4.26 -54.80
CA GLU A 589 -29.49 -5.30 -55.85
C GLU A 589 -30.80 -6.09 -56.04
N THR A 590 -31.46 -6.42 -54.93
CA THR A 590 -32.76 -7.10 -54.89
C THR A 590 -33.63 -6.50 -53.80
N GLY A 591 -34.90 -6.23 -54.09
CA GLY A 591 -35.87 -5.69 -53.13
C GLY A 591 -36.51 -4.37 -53.57
N SER A 592 -37.01 -3.62 -52.59
CA SER A 592 -37.72 -2.36 -52.78
C SER A 592 -37.19 -1.27 -51.84
N GLN A 593 -37.38 -0.01 -52.24
CA GLN A 593 -37.20 1.15 -51.36
C GLN A 593 -38.55 1.81 -51.12
N GLU A 594 -38.93 1.99 -49.86
CA GLU A 594 -40.06 2.82 -49.46
C GLU A 594 -39.55 4.05 -48.69
N ILE A 595 -40.06 5.24 -49.03
CA ILE A 595 -39.73 6.49 -48.34
C ILE A 595 -41.04 7.17 -47.97
N GLU A 596 -41.38 7.19 -46.68
CA GLU A 596 -42.53 7.91 -46.16
C GLU A 596 -42.08 9.20 -45.44
N ILE A 597 -42.61 10.35 -45.86
CA ILE A 597 -42.34 11.66 -45.24
C ILE A 597 -43.68 12.29 -44.90
N LYS A 598 -43.91 12.59 -43.62
CA LYS A 598 -45.19 13.12 -43.12
C LYS A 598 -45.36 14.62 -43.36
N THR A 599 -44.27 15.35 -43.47
CA THR A 599 -44.27 16.80 -43.69
C THR A 599 -43.60 17.12 -45.03
N ASP A 600 -42.49 17.85 -45.03
CA ASP A 600 -41.90 18.41 -46.25
C ASP A 600 -40.71 17.57 -46.73
N LYS A 601 -40.62 17.39 -48.05
CA LYS A 601 -39.42 16.91 -48.74
C LYS A 601 -38.91 18.01 -49.66
N THR A 602 -37.75 18.56 -49.35
CA THR A 602 -37.04 19.51 -50.23
C THR A 602 -35.81 18.83 -50.81
N GLN A 603 -35.61 18.95 -52.12
CA GLN A 603 -34.44 18.43 -52.81
C GLN A 603 -33.91 19.49 -53.78
N THR A 604 -32.63 19.85 -53.63
CA THR A 604 -31.92 20.76 -54.53
C THR A 604 -30.82 19.99 -55.23
N ILE A 605 -30.75 20.10 -56.55
CA ILE A 605 -29.74 19.44 -57.38
C ILE A 605 -29.16 20.53 -58.27
N GLU A 606 -27.92 20.95 -57.98
CA GLU A 606 -27.25 22.00 -58.76
C GLU A 606 -26.75 21.48 -60.12
N GLY A 607 -26.42 20.19 -60.17
CA GLY A 607 -25.99 19.50 -61.38
C GLY A 607 -27.17 18.87 -62.15
N LYS A 608 -26.91 17.70 -62.74
CA LYS A 608 -27.90 16.96 -63.53
C LYS A 608 -28.68 15.97 -62.65
N HIS A 609 -30.00 15.99 -62.74
CA HIS A 609 -30.86 14.90 -62.28
C HIS A 609 -31.27 14.03 -63.47
N THR A 610 -30.93 12.73 -63.46
CA THR A 610 -31.42 11.76 -64.45
C THR A 610 -32.26 10.71 -63.72
N LYS A 611 -33.50 10.51 -64.17
CA LYS A 611 -34.40 9.47 -63.66
C LYS A 611 -34.75 8.53 -64.82
N THR A 612 -34.54 7.23 -64.63
CA THR A 612 -34.91 6.20 -65.61
C THR A 612 -35.84 5.20 -64.93
N ILE A 613 -37.03 5.04 -65.50
CA ILE A 613 -38.06 4.13 -64.99
C ILE A 613 -38.38 3.12 -66.10
N THR A 614 -38.30 1.83 -65.79
CA THR A 614 -38.55 0.75 -66.77
C THR A 614 -40.01 0.32 -66.84
N LYS A 615 -40.78 0.60 -65.78
CA LYS A 615 -42.23 0.37 -65.68
C LYS A 615 -42.95 1.69 -65.48
N ASP A 616 -43.76 1.81 -64.44
CA ASP A 616 -44.63 2.94 -64.20
C ASP A 616 -43.95 4.04 -63.38
N ASP A 617 -44.12 5.29 -63.79
CA ASP A 617 -43.84 6.48 -62.99
C ASP A 617 -45.17 7.21 -62.74
N ALA A 618 -45.64 7.20 -61.49
CA ALA A 618 -46.94 7.75 -61.11
C ALA A 618 -46.78 8.83 -60.04
N THR A 619 -47.31 10.02 -60.33
CA THR A 619 -47.36 11.15 -59.38
C THR A 619 -48.81 11.51 -59.10
N THR A 620 -49.20 11.55 -57.83
CA THR A 620 -50.54 11.98 -57.39
C THR A 620 -50.41 13.13 -56.39
N VAL A 621 -51.01 14.28 -56.71
CA VAL A 621 -51.15 15.42 -55.80
C VAL A 621 -52.61 15.47 -55.36
N LYS A 622 -52.88 15.18 -54.08
CA LYS A 622 -54.26 15.14 -53.55
C LYS A 622 -54.81 16.53 -53.27
N GLU A 623 -53.97 17.42 -52.76
CA GLU A 623 -54.26 18.81 -52.41
C GLU A 623 -53.07 19.68 -52.81
N GLY A 624 -53.33 20.89 -53.31
CA GLY A 624 -52.30 21.82 -53.78
C GLY A 624 -52.00 21.75 -55.29
N ASP A 625 -50.93 22.43 -55.69
CA ASP A 625 -50.56 22.62 -57.10
C ASP A 625 -49.35 21.77 -57.50
N MET A 626 -49.28 21.38 -58.77
CA MET A 626 -48.07 20.85 -59.41
C MET A 626 -47.53 21.92 -60.37
N THR A 627 -46.32 22.40 -60.12
CA THR A 627 -45.66 23.43 -60.93
C THR A 627 -44.39 22.87 -61.57
N ILE A 628 -44.22 23.10 -62.87
CA ILE A 628 -42.97 22.85 -63.60
C ILE A 628 -42.53 24.19 -64.18
N ASP A 629 -41.38 24.69 -63.72
CA ASP A 629 -40.79 25.94 -64.20
C ASP A 629 -39.41 25.67 -64.83
N VAL A 630 -39.23 26.10 -66.07
CA VAL A 630 -37.98 25.99 -66.83
C VAL A 630 -37.64 27.37 -67.34
N THR A 631 -36.68 28.02 -66.69
CA THR A 631 -36.31 29.43 -66.95
C THR A 631 -35.48 29.59 -68.22
N ALA A 632 -34.68 28.58 -68.56
CA ALA A 632 -33.89 28.51 -69.78
C ALA A 632 -33.80 27.05 -70.25
N GLY A 633 -34.20 26.79 -71.49
CA GLY A 633 -34.22 25.45 -72.09
C GLY A 633 -35.60 25.04 -72.58
N ASP A 634 -35.75 23.76 -72.92
CA ASP A 634 -36.96 23.20 -73.50
C ASP A 634 -37.61 22.16 -72.57
N ILE A 635 -38.93 22.07 -72.63
CA ILE A 635 -39.68 20.91 -72.13
C ILE A 635 -40.01 20.04 -73.34
N ALA A 636 -39.47 18.83 -73.39
CA ALA A 636 -39.78 17.84 -74.42
C ALA A 636 -40.70 16.75 -73.86
N VAL A 637 -41.82 16.51 -74.55
CA VAL A 637 -42.73 15.40 -74.26
C VAL A 637 -42.89 14.58 -75.53
N ASP A 638 -42.33 13.37 -75.54
CA ASP A 638 -42.45 12.42 -76.64
C ASP A 638 -43.17 11.15 -76.15
N ALA A 639 -44.23 10.76 -76.87
CA ALA A 639 -45.03 9.58 -76.59
C ALA A 639 -45.06 8.68 -77.83
N ALA A 640 -43.89 8.17 -78.23
CA ALA A 640 -43.65 7.51 -79.52
C ALA A 640 -44.67 6.43 -79.95
N ALA A 641 -45.20 5.66 -79.00
CA ALA A 641 -46.21 4.61 -79.26
C ALA A 641 -47.56 4.88 -78.56
N GLY A 642 -47.71 6.03 -77.91
CA GLY A 642 -48.79 6.32 -76.96
C GLY A 642 -49.61 7.57 -77.30
N LYS A 643 -50.27 8.12 -76.28
CA LYS A 643 -51.07 9.36 -76.37
C LYS A 643 -50.70 10.29 -75.22
N ILE A 644 -50.69 11.59 -75.50
CA ILE A 644 -50.68 12.63 -74.47
C ILE A 644 -52.15 13.02 -74.21
N LYS A 645 -52.64 12.76 -73.00
CA LYS A 645 -54.00 13.14 -72.58
C LYS A 645 -53.92 14.24 -71.53
N MET A 646 -54.48 15.40 -71.83
CA MET A 646 -54.68 16.49 -70.88
C MET A 646 -56.18 16.68 -70.66
N THR A 647 -56.61 16.84 -69.42
CA THR A 647 -58.01 17.09 -69.07
C THR A 647 -58.03 18.06 -67.89
N ALA A 648 -58.74 19.17 -68.05
CA ALA A 648 -58.93 20.16 -67.00
C ALA A 648 -60.42 20.49 -66.88
N ALA A 649 -60.88 20.80 -65.66
CA ALA A 649 -62.28 21.15 -65.42
C ALA A 649 -62.63 22.59 -65.83
N VAL A 650 -61.61 23.46 -65.92
CA VAL A 650 -61.79 24.90 -66.13
C VAL A 650 -61.17 25.34 -67.45
N GLU A 651 -59.85 25.18 -67.60
CA GLU A 651 -59.11 25.71 -68.75
C GLU A 651 -57.85 24.88 -69.05
N ILE A 652 -57.54 24.73 -70.34
CA ILE A 652 -56.21 24.38 -70.84
C ILE A 652 -55.74 25.54 -71.72
N LEU A 653 -54.64 26.20 -71.34
CA LEU A 653 -54.07 27.33 -72.06
C LEU A 653 -52.65 26.99 -72.54
N LEU A 654 -52.46 26.97 -73.85
CA LEU A 654 -51.16 26.91 -74.49
C LEU A 654 -50.81 28.32 -74.96
N LYS A 655 -49.74 28.93 -74.45
CA LYS A 655 -49.39 30.33 -74.76
C LYS A 655 -47.92 30.46 -75.10
N VAL A 656 -47.62 31.20 -76.17
CA VAL A 656 -46.27 31.56 -76.61
C VAL A 656 -46.25 33.05 -76.92
N GLY A 657 -45.61 33.85 -76.07
CA GLY A 657 -45.63 35.32 -76.19
C GLY A 657 -47.06 35.88 -76.29
N GLY A 658 -47.36 36.55 -77.40
CA GLY A 658 -48.70 37.10 -77.70
C GLY A 658 -49.70 36.11 -78.33
N SER A 659 -49.29 34.87 -78.64
CA SER A 659 -50.13 33.84 -79.27
C SER A 659 -50.63 32.82 -78.25
N SER A 660 -51.83 32.30 -78.43
CA SER A 660 -52.41 31.28 -77.54
C SER A 660 -53.45 30.38 -78.20
N ILE A 661 -53.54 29.14 -77.71
CA ILE A 661 -54.68 28.23 -77.87
C ILE A 661 -55.28 28.04 -76.48
N LYS A 662 -56.52 28.47 -76.30
CA LYS A 662 -57.25 28.34 -75.04
C LYS A 662 -58.43 27.41 -75.26
N ILE A 663 -58.55 26.39 -74.42
CA ILE A 663 -59.69 25.47 -74.36
C ILE A 663 -60.35 25.68 -73.00
N ASP A 664 -61.61 26.04 -72.99
CA ASP A 664 -62.41 26.17 -71.76
C ASP A 664 -63.83 25.63 -71.98
N ASN A 665 -64.70 25.77 -70.98
CA ASN A 665 -66.08 25.29 -71.05
C ASN A 665 -66.95 26.03 -72.10
N SER A 666 -66.46 27.14 -72.68
CA SER A 666 -67.13 27.87 -73.75
C SER A 666 -66.69 27.44 -75.16
N GLY A 667 -65.52 26.81 -75.29
CA GLY A 667 -65.02 26.27 -76.56
C GLY A 667 -63.50 26.38 -76.73
N VAL A 668 -63.04 26.40 -77.98
CA VAL A 668 -61.63 26.55 -78.35
C VAL A 668 -61.40 27.92 -78.97
N THR A 669 -60.54 28.74 -78.36
CA THR A 669 -60.13 30.05 -78.85
C THR A 669 -58.67 30.02 -79.30
N ILE A 670 -58.42 30.38 -80.56
CA ILE A 670 -57.07 30.53 -81.12
C ILE A 670 -56.81 32.02 -81.36
N LYS A 671 -55.73 32.55 -80.79
CA LYS A 671 -55.37 33.98 -80.87
C LYS A 671 -53.90 34.13 -81.20
N GLY A 672 -53.56 35.06 -82.09
CA GLY A 672 -52.18 35.42 -82.39
C GLY A 672 -52.12 36.58 -83.39
N PRO A 673 -50.95 37.23 -83.56
CA PRO A 673 -50.76 38.31 -84.54
C PRO A 673 -51.03 37.85 -85.97
N MET A 674 -50.78 36.57 -86.25
CA MET A 674 -51.10 35.89 -87.50
C MET A 674 -51.54 34.47 -87.16
N ILE A 675 -52.67 34.05 -87.73
CA ILE A 675 -53.12 32.65 -87.70
C ILE A 675 -53.10 32.17 -89.14
N LYS A 676 -52.21 31.22 -89.43
CA LYS A 676 -52.11 30.59 -90.73
C LYS A 676 -52.74 29.20 -90.64
N ILE A 677 -53.81 28.98 -91.41
CA ILE A 677 -54.48 27.68 -91.49
C ILE A 677 -54.28 27.16 -92.92
N GLU A 678 -53.50 26.09 -93.06
CA GLU A 678 -53.22 25.44 -94.35
C GLU A 678 -53.65 23.98 -94.28
N GLY A 679 -54.55 23.57 -95.18
CA GLY A 679 -54.89 22.16 -95.38
C GLY A 679 -54.24 21.66 -96.65
N THR A 680 -53.59 20.50 -96.59
CA THR A 680 -52.98 19.86 -97.76
C THR A 680 -54.00 19.10 -98.62
N ALA A 681 -55.23 18.91 -98.14
CA ALA A 681 -56.35 18.31 -98.87
C ALA A 681 -57.61 19.20 -98.86
N MET A 682 -58.18 19.46 -97.68
CA MET A 682 -59.35 20.33 -97.49
C MET A 682 -59.27 21.01 -96.12
N VAL A 683 -59.65 22.28 -96.05
CA VAL A 683 -59.96 22.95 -94.80
C VAL A 683 -61.46 23.19 -94.79
N GLU A 684 -62.19 22.56 -93.87
CA GLU A 684 -63.63 22.76 -93.69
C GLU A 684 -63.89 23.45 -92.34
N ALA A 685 -64.57 24.58 -92.35
CA ALA A 685 -65.06 25.25 -91.15
C ALA A 685 -66.59 25.22 -91.17
N LYS A 686 -67.18 24.37 -90.33
CA LYS A 686 -68.63 24.12 -90.29
C LYS A 686 -69.19 24.38 -88.90
N ALA A 687 -70.15 25.28 -88.83
CA ALA A 687 -70.90 25.58 -87.62
C ALA A 687 -72.34 25.95 -88.01
N PRO A 688 -73.32 25.91 -87.07
CA PRO A 688 -74.65 26.47 -87.29
C PRO A 688 -74.61 27.94 -87.72
N MET A 689 -73.57 28.67 -87.32
CA MET A 689 -73.27 30.03 -87.75
C MET A 689 -71.75 30.20 -87.84
N THR A 690 -71.26 30.58 -89.01
CA THR A 690 -69.84 30.91 -89.24
C THR A 690 -69.73 32.38 -89.59
N THR A 691 -68.92 33.14 -88.84
CA THR A 691 -68.67 34.55 -89.12
C THR A 691 -67.19 34.75 -89.41
N VAL A 692 -66.86 35.32 -90.57
CA VAL A 692 -65.50 35.70 -90.96
C VAL A 692 -65.49 37.21 -91.17
N LYS A 693 -64.69 37.93 -90.38
CA LYS A 693 -64.57 39.39 -90.46
C LYS A 693 -63.12 39.78 -90.76
N GLY A 694 -62.94 40.71 -91.70
CA GLY A 694 -61.65 41.33 -91.99
C GLY A 694 -61.83 42.84 -91.95
N ASP A 695 -61.72 43.44 -90.77
CA ASP A 695 -62.05 44.85 -90.53
C ASP A 695 -61.19 45.83 -91.36
N GLY A 696 -59.98 45.41 -91.77
CA GLY A 696 -59.17 46.12 -92.76
C GLY A 696 -59.43 45.64 -94.20
N MET A 697 -59.28 44.34 -94.45
CA MET A 697 -59.54 43.71 -95.74
C MET A 697 -59.71 42.20 -95.56
N LEU A 698 -60.82 41.63 -96.05
CA LEU A 698 -60.99 40.19 -96.22
C LEU A 698 -60.69 39.83 -97.66
N THR A 699 -59.72 38.94 -97.89
CA THR A 699 -59.44 38.39 -99.23
C THR A 699 -59.77 36.90 -99.25
N LEU A 700 -60.83 36.53 -99.97
CA LEU A 700 -61.17 35.16 -100.29
C LEU A 700 -60.75 34.89 -101.74
N LYS A 701 -59.87 33.92 -101.95
CA LYS A 701 -59.39 33.53 -103.29
C LYS A 701 -59.40 32.01 -103.41
N GLY A 702 -59.97 31.52 -104.51
CA GLY A 702 -60.01 30.10 -104.87
C GLY A 702 -60.39 29.92 -106.33
N GLY A 703 -60.02 28.79 -106.94
CA GLY A 703 -60.37 28.47 -108.34
C GLY A 703 -61.87 28.41 -108.59
N LEU A 704 -62.65 28.06 -107.56
CA LEU A 704 -64.10 28.23 -107.49
C LEU A 704 -64.45 28.67 -106.07
N THR A 705 -65.06 29.85 -105.94
CA THR A 705 -65.51 30.38 -104.64
C THR A 705 -67.02 30.48 -104.70
N LEU A 706 -67.74 29.64 -103.95
CA LEU A 706 -69.20 29.71 -103.83
C LEU A 706 -69.53 30.47 -102.53
N ILE A 707 -70.06 31.68 -102.67
CA ILE A 707 -70.59 32.47 -101.55
C ILE A 707 -72.10 32.48 -101.74
N ASN A 708 -72.83 31.84 -100.82
CA ASN A 708 -74.29 31.86 -100.81
C ASN A 708 -74.80 32.83 -99.75
#